data_AF-A0A8H4CKS3-F1
#
_entry.id   AF-A0A8H4CKS3-F1
#
_cell.length_a   1.000
_cell.length_b   1.000
_cell.length_c   1.000
_cell.angle_alpha   90.00
_cell.angle_beta   90.00
_cell.angle_gamma   90.00
#
_symmetry.space_group_name_H-M   'P 1'
#
loop_
_entity.id
_entity.type
_entity.pdbx_description
1 polymer ?
#
loop_
_entity_poly.entity_id
_entity_poly.type
_entity_poly.pdbx_seq_one_letter_code
_entity_poly.pdbx_strand_id
1 'polypeptide(L)'
;MASSSPLTAEQTSALFNILTHFETYREVEQFKQPETIDNYGYPFAAVSPKASEPDEAVVYASKSSAPLLQSLFTRFILPLPGVSSIVPKFWRVRVQGLIKKFAEADLSESYEKGALGTRKTLATASSTVIETVARGQIGGGPVSDPATRPKEYDLQNAGDLMRAWDDAMHGLVYENLCDELLDYLAETEEFDTHSSMTRAACDYILLHLATLCHQVLIVSPEGQYLVKLMDNLHKMVPYGMVRQTLRIGNAATMIAGMMKIFLAKLTVGGVSNWIGITSNAADGQNLMQRMISVILGWDCAEFKKTIDTISKAKDGPSKGALAAIKAHCQSPKSERDTVRARSLRESKSVVAVILETTDPKLLEDVSDAEHKQCLEYYAAQLAIRDREEIINVLCKQSPDLLTQAVRDAVAGMDPIIRAVHNKVDLSDHVKDYQTFLDQLIATSKPKKAKSKDEADPPLPTVEDYVQLLKNNRQLLYKWLHAVSKNCPEVMDQFRKWAKDSLVAFHKQKNGDSIEERLGGIFNQVPEEKKAALLPIIDAHADYLKELNNISRSRMQTIVDGNSSSMSGPGVYLIRWHSLLDETLITPATPSGSIRHGKDVQGAMTHGKRTSISSDTGEVIEKVRSLTLSSLPEPPDVRPVIKAMARPFKQMIIGRATPSPNGNGQAELQ
;
A
#
# COMPACT_ATOMS: atom_id res chain seq x y z
N MET A 1 -39.48 -28.75 -1.34
CA MET A 1 -38.19 -28.05 -1.58
C MET A 1 -38.55 -26.70 -2.17
N ALA A 2 -38.53 -25.64 -1.36
CA ALA A 2 -38.88 -24.31 -1.83
C ALA A 2 -37.74 -23.77 -2.70
N SER A 3 -38.02 -23.47 -3.96
CA SER A 3 -37.10 -22.81 -4.88
C SER A 3 -36.84 -21.40 -4.36
N SER A 4 -35.68 -21.17 -3.75
CA SER A 4 -35.20 -19.82 -3.46
C SER A 4 -34.91 -19.11 -4.77
N SER A 5 -35.37 -17.87 -4.91
CA SER A 5 -34.98 -17.06 -6.06
C SER A 5 -33.47 -16.85 -6.00
N PRO A 6 -32.70 -17.28 -7.02
CA PRO A 6 -31.27 -17.05 -7.04
C PRO A 6 -31.01 -15.54 -7.10
N LEU A 7 -29.97 -15.07 -6.40
CA LEU A 7 -29.46 -13.71 -6.62
C LEU A 7 -29.21 -13.52 -8.13
N THR A 8 -29.55 -12.35 -8.66
CA THR A 8 -29.18 -12.04 -10.05
C THR A 8 -27.65 -11.95 -10.20
N ALA A 9 -27.17 -11.92 -11.43
CA ALA A 9 -25.73 -11.75 -11.70
C ALA A 9 -25.21 -10.42 -11.12
N GLU A 10 -26.00 -9.35 -11.25
CA GLU A 10 -25.71 -8.02 -10.72
C GLU A 10 -25.68 -8.02 -9.19
N GLN A 11 -26.68 -8.65 -8.55
CA GLN A 11 -26.73 -8.77 -7.09
C GLN A 11 -25.55 -9.59 -6.55
N THR A 12 -25.19 -10.67 -7.24
CA THR A 12 -24.06 -11.51 -6.88
C THR A 12 -22.75 -10.75 -7.01
N SER A 13 -22.56 -10.00 -8.10
CA SER A 13 -21.39 -9.14 -8.32
C SER A 13 -21.28 -8.05 -7.25
N ALA A 14 -22.39 -7.38 -6.93
CA ALA A 14 -22.45 -6.35 -5.89
C ALA A 14 -22.14 -6.94 -4.50
N LEU A 15 -22.74 -8.07 -4.14
CA LEU A 15 -22.47 -8.77 -2.88
C LEU A 15 -20.99 -9.20 -2.79
N PHE A 16 -20.45 -9.76 -3.87
CA PHE A 16 -19.04 -10.15 -3.94
C PHE A 16 -18.12 -8.95 -3.74
N ASN A 17 -18.44 -7.82 -4.36
CA ASN A 17 -17.71 -6.56 -4.24
C ASN A 17 -17.72 -6.03 -2.79
N ILE A 18 -18.89 -6.01 -2.13
CA ILE A 18 -19.03 -5.60 -0.72
C ILE A 18 -18.15 -6.46 0.18
N LEU A 19 -18.29 -7.79 0.08
CA LEU A 19 -17.67 -8.72 1.02
C LEU A 19 -16.15 -8.79 0.83
N THR A 20 -15.65 -8.81 -0.41
CA THR A 20 -14.21 -8.79 -0.69
C THR A 20 -13.53 -7.50 -0.26
N HIS A 21 -14.17 -6.35 -0.50
CA HIS A 21 -13.64 -5.06 -0.05
C HIS A 21 -13.52 -5.01 1.47
N PHE A 22 -14.60 -5.37 2.17
CA PHE A 22 -14.61 -5.42 3.63
C PHE A 22 -13.56 -6.40 4.17
N GLU A 23 -13.53 -7.63 3.66
CA GLU A 23 -12.63 -8.67 4.15
C GLU A 23 -11.16 -8.30 3.94
N THR A 24 -10.81 -7.80 2.75
CA THR A 24 -9.44 -7.39 2.42
C THR A 24 -8.96 -6.29 3.36
N TYR A 25 -9.75 -5.23 3.53
CA TYR A 25 -9.37 -4.13 4.41
C TYR A 25 -9.27 -4.57 5.88
N ARG A 26 -10.22 -5.40 6.33
CA ARG A 26 -10.22 -5.93 7.70
C ARG A 26 -8.99 -6.79 7.97
N GLU A 27 -8.55 -7.62 7.03
CA GLU A 27 -7.33 -8.41 7.18
C GLU A 27 -6.07 -7.53 7.23
N VAL A 28 -5.99 -6.48 6.42
CA VAL A 28 -4.88 -5.50 6.49
C VAL A 28 -4.85 -4.81 7.86
N GLU A 29 -5.99 -4.41 8.40
CA GLU A 29 -6.05 -3.78 9.73
C GLU A 29 -5.70 -4.73 10.88
N GLN A 30 -5.87 -6.05 10.71
CA GLN A 30 -5.51 -7.03 11.75
C GLN A 30 -4.01 -7.06 12.06
N PHE A 31 -3.14 -6.65 11.14
CA PHE A 31 -1.69 -6.57 11.38
C PHE A 31 -1.28 -5.53 12.43
N LYS A 32 -2.23 -4.76 12.97
CA LYS A 32 -2.03 -3.97 14.19
C LYS A 32 -1.87 -4.84 15.44
N GLN A 33 -2.33 -6.10 15.40
CA GLN A 33 -2.26 -7.05 16.51
C GLN A 33 -1.06 -8.00 16.31
N PRO A 34 -0.18 -8.15 17.32
CA PRO A 34 0.98 -9.04 17.23
C PRO A 34 0.62 -10.50 16.89
N GLU A 35 -0.52 -10.97 17.36
CA GLU A 35 -0.98 -12.36 17.18
C GLU A 35 -1.39 -12.65 15.73
N THR A 36 -1.62 -11.63 14.91
CA THR A 36 -2.06 -11.80 13.52
C THR A 36 -1.00 -12.51 12.69
N ILE A 37 0.28 -12.13 12.81
CA ILE A 37 1.36 -12.78 12.06
C ILE A 37 1.66 -14.19 12.59
N ASP A 38 1.56 -14.40 13.90
CA ASP A 38 1.70 -15.72 14.51
C ASP A 38 0.59 -16.66 14.01
N ASN A 39 -0.64 -16.15 13.85
CA ASN A 39 -1.76 -16.93 13.31
C ASN A 39 -1.94 -16.82 11.78
N TYR A 40 -0.96 -16.29 11.04
CA TYR A 40 -1.09 -16.12 9.58
C TYR A 40 -1.03 -17.45 8.83
N GLY A 41 -0.22 -18.40 9.32
CA GLY A 41 0.10 -19.67 8.66
C GLY A 41 1.35 -19.59 7.78
N TYR A 42 1.62 -20.65 7.01
CA TYR A 42 2.84 -20.75 6.18
C TYR A 42 3.07 -19.49 5.34
N PRO A 43 4.30 -18.92 5.33
CA PRO A 43 5.56 -19.45 5.87
C PRO A 43 5.88 -19.00 7.31
N PHE A 44 4.95 -18.35 8.01
CA PHE A 44 5.15 -17.81 9.36
C PHE A 44 4.70 -18.81 10.43
N ALA A 45 5.50 -18.96 11.48
CA ALA A 45 5.28 -19.99 12.50
C ALA A 45 4.26 -19.54 13.55
N ALA A 46 3.40 -20.46 14.01
CA ALA A 46 2.43 -20.19 15.08
C ALA A 46 3.08 -20.11 16.46
N VAL A 47 4.11 -20.91 16.68
CA VAL A 47 4.99 -20.82 17.84
C VAL A 47 6.38 -20.51 17.31
N SER A 48 6.96 -19.39 17.74
CA SER A 48 8.36 -19.09 17.40
C SER A 48 9.25 -20.16 18.06
N PRO A 49 10.05 -20.94 17.30
CA PRO A 49 11.00 -21.85 17.90
C PRO A 49 11.96 -21.07 18.80
N LYS A 50 12.30 -21.61 19.97
CA LYS A 50 13.35 -20.99 20.81
C LYS A 50 14.65 -20.98 20.01
N ALA A 51 15.40 -19.88 20.07
CA ALA A 51 16.67 -19.74 19.34
C ALA A 51 17.70 -20.84 19.65
N SER A 52 17.52 -21.57 20.76
CA SER A 52 18.35 -22.69 21.21
C SER A 52 18.03 -24.03 20.56
N GLU A 53 16.88 -24.20 19.89
CA GLU A 53 16.40 -25.49 19.37
C GLU A 53 15.86 -25.35 17.93
N PRO A 54 16.75 -25.17 16.93
CA PRO A 54 16.37 -24.89 15.54
C PRO A 54 15.74 -26.09 14.78
N ASP A 55 15.81 -27.30 15.33
CA ASP A 55 15.32 -28.56 14.74
C ASP A 55 13.91 -28.96 15.25
N GLU A 56 13.26 -28.14 16.08
CA GLU A 56 11.89 -28.39 16.51
C GLU A 56 10.92 -28.28 15.32
N ALA A 57 9.98 -29.23 15.19
CA ALA A 57 9.03 -29.27 14.09
C ALA A 57 8.23 -27.95 14.03
N VAL A 58 8.35 -27.22 12.92
CA VAL A 58 7.67 -25.93 12.77
C VAL A 58 6.17 -26.13 12.64
N VAL A 59 5.43 -25.57 13.58
CA VAL A 59 3.97 -25.59 13.56
C VAL A 59 3.44 -24.33 12.89
N TYR A 60 2.63 -24.51 11.86
CA TYR A 60 1.87 -23.44 11.21
C TYR A 60 0.44 -23.39 11.75
N ALA A 61 -0.16 -22.20 11.75
CA ALA A 61 -1.55 -22.06 12.16
C ALA A 61 -2.47 -22.85 11.21
N SER A 62 -3.36 -23.68 11.77
CA SER A 62 -4.31 -24.50 10.99
C SER A 62 -5.42 -23.68 10.35
N LYS A 63 -5.70 -22.48 10.89
CA LYS A 63 -6.62 -21.48 10.32
C LYS A 63 -5.95 -20.14 10.34
N SER A 64 -5.85 -19.51 9.18
CA SER A 64 -5.24 -18.19 9.05
C SER A 64 -6.11 -17.09 9.69
N SER A 65 -5.44 -16.16 10.36
CA SER A 65 -5.99 -14.87 10.79
C SER A 65 -6.43 -14.03 9.57
N ALA A 66 -5.61 -14.06 8.51
CA ALA A 66 -5.75 -13.31 7.27
C ALA A 66 -5.74 -14.24 6.03
N PRO A 67 -6.77 -15.09 5.85
CA PRO A 67 -6.79 -16.14 4.84
C PRO A 67 -6.76 -15.62 3.39
N LEU A 68 -7.34 -14.45 3.11
CA LEU A 68 -7.30 -13.86 1.77
C LEU A 68 -5.89 -13.38 1.43
N LEU A 69 -5.24 -12.63 2.33
CA LEU A 69 -3.86 -12.20 2.16
C LEU A 69 -2.89 -13.38 2.14
N GLN A 70 -3.11 -14.41 2.97
CA GLN A 70 -2.30 -15.64 2.97
C GLN A 70 -2.42 -16.37 1.64
N SER A 71 -3.63 -16.50 1.09
CA SER A 71 -3.84 -17.15 -0.20
C SER A 71 -3.10 -16.40 -1.32
N LEU A 72 -3.20 -15.08 -1.36
CA LEU A 72 -2.49 -14.25 -2.34
C LEU A 72 -0.97 -14.40 -2.21
N PHE A 73 -0.47 -14.33 -0.97
CA PHE A 73 0.96 -14.39 -0.69
C PHE A 73 1.56 -15.76 -1.05
N THR A 74 0.90 -16.84 -0.65
CA THR A 74 1.36 -18.21 -0.95
C THR A 74 1.21 -18.56 -2.43
N ARG A 75 0.19 -18.03 -3.12
CA ARG A 75 -0.03 -18.31 -4.53
C ARG A 75 0.88 -17.51 -5.47
N PHE A 76 1.14 -16.24 -5.16
CA PHE A 76 1.80 -15.33 -6.10
C PHE A 76 3.20 -14.92 -5.68
N ILE A 77 3.44 -14.72 -4.38
CA ILE A 77 4.71 -14.15 -3.90
C ILE A 77 5.74 -15.24 -3.57
N LEU A 78 5.36 -16.27 -2.80
CA LEU A 78 6.29 -17.34 -2.43
C LEU A 78 6.87 -18.13 -3.60
N PRO A 79 6.13 -18.49 -4.67
CA PRO A 79 6.70 -19.21 -5.79
C PRO A 79 7.44 -18.31 -6.79
N LEU A 80 7.49 -17.00 -6.56
CA LEU A 80 8.16 -16.05 -7.47
C LEU A 80 9.65 -16.41 -7.60
N PRO A 81 10.23 -16.45 -8.81
CA PRO A 81 11.63 -16.82 -9.02
C PRO A 81 12.59 -16.02 -8.16
N GLY A 82 13.43 -16.71 -7.40
CA GLY A 82 14.36 -16.13 -6.44
C GLY A 82 13.76 -15.92 -5.05
N VAL A 83 12.49 -15.52 -4.93
CA VAL A 83 11.77 -15.50 -3.63
C VAL A 83 11.56 -16.91 -3.10
N SER A 84 11.24 -17.85 -3.99
CA SER A 84 11.10 -19.28 -3.68
C SER A 84 12.38 -19.91 -3.13
N SER A 85 13.54 -19.30 -3.41
CA SER A 85 14.87 -19.75 -2.96
C SER A 85 15.30 -19.11 -1.65
N ILE A 86 14.51 -18.18 -1.09
CA ILE A 86 14.84 -17.54 0.17
C ILE A 86 14.65 -18.53 1.32
N VAL A 87 15.70 -18.66 2.14
CA VAL A 87 15.76 -19.55 3.29
C VAL A 87 14.58 -19.38 4.26
N PRO A 88 13.97 -20.45 4.81
CA PRO A 88 12.78 -20.36 5.67
C PRO A 88 12.91 -19.42 6.88
N LYS A 89 14.13 -19.30 7.45
CA LYS A 89 14.43 -18.38 8.56
C LYS A 89 14.17 -16.90 8.21
N PHE A 90 14.29 -16.51 6.95
CA PHE A 90 13.96 -15.16 6.49
C PHE A 90 12.52 -14.83 6.85
N TRP A 91 11.59 -15.72 6.54
CA TRP A 91 10.17 -15.54 6.80
C TRP A 91 9.85 -15.65 8.29
N ARG A 92 10.10 -16.81 8.90
CA ARG A 92 9.64 -17.13 10.27
C ARG A 92 10.43 -16.46 11.39
N VAL A 93 11.60 -15.89 11.10
CA VAL A 93 12.42 -15.18 12.10
C VAL A 93 12.56 -13.70 11.75
N ARG A 94 12.98 -13.36 10.52
CA ARG A 94 13.29 -11.97 10.16
C ARG A 94 12.03 -11.16 9.90
N VAL A 95 11.25 -11.56 8.90
CA VAL A 95 10.01 -10.86 8.50
C VAL A 95 8.96 -10.96 9.60
N GLN A 96 8.72 -12.15 10.14
CA GLN A 96 7.78 -12.33 11.27
C GLN A 96 8.20 -11.49 12.48
N GLY A 97 9.48 -11.50 12.86
CA GLY A 97 9.98 -10.70 13.97
C GLY A 97 9.83 -9.20 13.74
N LEU A 98 10.08 -8.70 12.52
CA LEU A 98 9.87 -7.29 12.20
C LEU A 98 8.39 -6.90 12.27
N ILE A 99 7.50 -7.68 11.67
CA ILE A 99 6.04 -7.43 11.70
C ILE A 99 5.53 -7.44 13.13
N LYS A 100 5.90 -8.45 13.92
CA LYS A 100 5.50 -8.59 15.32
C LYS A 100 5.94 -7.39 16.15
N LYS A 101 7.19 -6.96 16.00
CA LYS A 101 7.70 -5.80 16.75
C LYS A 101 7.09 -4.47 16.31
N PHE A 102 6.72 -4.31 15.04
CA PHE A 102 5.94 -3.16 14.61
C PHE A 102 4.52 -3.15 15.18
N ALA A 103 3.89 -4.31 15.32
CA ALA A 103 2.60 -4.43 16.00
C ALA A 103 2.74 -4.11 17.51
N GLU A 104 3.77 -4.64 18.18
CA GLU A 104 4.08 -4.39 19.59
C GLU A 104 4.46 -2.91 19.87
N ALA A 105 5.11 -2.24 18.92
CA ALA A 105 5.43 -0.82 19.02
C ALA A 105 4.18 0.08 19.15
N ASP A 106 3.01 -0.43 18.73
CA ASP A 106 1.70 0.23 18.86
C ASP A 106 1.74 1.67 18.37
N LEU A 107 2.15 1.83 17.10
CA LEU A 107 2.22 3.12 16.43
C LEU A 107 0.82 3.75 16.40
N SER A 108 0.77 5.05 16.69
CA SER A 108 -0.48 5.80 16.81
C SER A 108 -1.30 5.87 15.51
N GLU A 109 -2.62 6.00 15.64
CA GLU A 109 -3.56 6.04 14.51
C GLU A 109 -4.04 7.47 14.19
N SER A 110 -4.82 7.57 13.11
CA SER A 110 -5.46 8.82 12.70
C SER A 110 -6.43 9.38 13.75
N TYR A 111 -7.04 8.50 14.56
CA TYR A 111 -7.97 8.91 15.61
C TYR A 111 -7.30 9.82 16.63
N GLU A 112 -6.16 9.39 17.19
CA GLU A 112 -5.42 10.14 18.20
C GLU A 112 -4.72 11.37 17.61
N LYS A 113 -4.22 11.26 16.38
CA LYS A 113 -3.52 12.36 15.69
C LYS A 113 -4.45 13.47 15.21
N GLY A 114 -5.76 13.25 15.17
CA GLY A 114 -6.72 14.22 14.67
C GLY A 114 -6.66 14.45 13.15
N ALA A 115 -5.97 13.58 12.39
CA ALA A 115 -5.65 13.76 10.98
C ALA A 115 -5.41 12.41 10.26
N LEU A 116 -5.61 12.39 8.94
CA LEU A 116 -5.28 11.24 8.09
C LEU A 116 -3.74 11.12 7.95
N GLY A 117 -3.19 10.02 8.46
CA GLY A 117 -1.74 9.80 8.46
C GLY A 117 -1.26 8.96 7.28
N THR A 118 0.03 9.08 6.95
CA THR A 118 0.69 8.38 5.83
C THR A 118 0.44 6.87 5.84
N ARG A 119 0.48 6.23 7.02
CA ARG A 119 0.21 4.79 7.15
C ARG A 119 -1.24 4.44 6.78
N LYS A 120 -2.23 5.23 7.20
CA LYS A 120 -3.63 5.02 6.82
C LYS A 120 -3.82 5.23 5.32
N THR A 121 -3.22 6.29 4.76
CA THR A 121 -3.22 6.60 3.33
C THR A 121 -2.67 5.44 2.49
N LEU A 122 -1.47 4.95 2.82
CA LEU A 122 -0.86 3.86 2.08
C LEU A 122 -1.58 2.53 2.30
N ALA A 123 -1.99 2.20 3.53
CA ALA A 123 -2.68 0.94 3.82
C ALA A 123 -4.03 0.84 3.09
N THR A 124 -4.81 1.93 3.05
CA THR A 124 -6.08 1.97 2.31
C THR A 124 -5.86 1.89 0.80
N ALA A 125 -4.87 2.62 0.26
CA ALA A 125 -4.47 2.50 -1.15
C ALA A 125 -4.10 1.06 -1.52
N SER A 126 -3.19 0.44 -0.76
CA SER A 126 -2.76 -0.94 -0.97
C SER A 126 -3.95 -1.92 -0.88
N SER A 127 -4.87 -1.71 0.07
CA SER A 127 -6.05 -2.56 0.20
C SER A 127 -6.91 -2.54 -1.06
N THR A 128 -7.09 -1.39 -1.70
CA THR A 128 -7.88 -1.28 -2.95
C THR A 128 -7.23 -1.93 -4.18
N VAL A 129 -5.90 -2.03 -4.19
CA VAL A 129 -5.17 -2.76 -5.23
C VAL A 129 -5.24 -4.27 -4.95
N ILE A 130 -4.96 -4.67 -3.71
CA ILE A 130 -4.96 -6.07 -3.27
C ILE A 130 -6.35 -6.71 -3.48
N GLU A 131 -7.44 -6.01 -3.14
CA GLU A 131 -8.79 -6.56 -3.31
C GLU A 131 -9.12 -6.84 -4.79
N THR A 132 -8.51 -6.12 -5.73
CA THR A 132 -8.74 -6.33 -7.17
C THR A 132 -8.11 -7.64 -7.61
N VAL A 133 -6.89 -7.93 -7.15
CA VAL A 133 -6.24 -9.24 -7.36
C VAL A 133 -7.01 -10.34 -6.64
N ALA A 134 -7.47 -10.11 -5.41
CA ALA A 134 -8.25 -11.05 -4.63
C ALA A 134 -9.57 -11.42 -5.33
N ARG A 135 -10.29 -10.43 -5.87
CA ARG A 135 -11.51 -10.65 -6.66
C ARG A 135 -11.21 -11.50 -7.89
N GLY A 136 -10.13 -11.23 -8.60
CA GLY A 136 -9.70 -12.03 -9.74
C GLY A 136 -9.34 -13.48 -9.36
N GLN A 137 -8.62 -13.69 -8.27
CA GLN A 137 -8.25 -15.03 -7.80
C GLN A 137 -9.49 -15.84 -7.35
N ILE A 138 -10.46 -15.19 -6.71
CA ILE A 138 -11.62 -15.86 -6.12
C ILE A 138 -12.73 -16.06 -7.15
N GLY A 139 -12.99 -15.06 -8.01
CA GLY A 139 -14.08 -15.01 -8.98
C GLY A 139 -13.67 -15.30 -10.44
N GLY A 140 -12.37 -15.34 -10.73
CA GLY A 140 -11.82 -15.60 -12.06
C GLY A 140 -11.65 -14.34 -12.92
N GLY A 141 -10.85 -14.48 -13.98
CA GLY A 141 -10.56 -13.43 -14.96
C GLY A 141 -11.67 -13.26 -16.00
N PRO A 142 -11.66 -12.13 -16.74
CA PRO A 142 -12.65 -11.82 -17.76
C PRO A 142 -12.68 -12.87 -18.88
N VAL A 143 -13.88 -13.19 -19.35
CA VAL A 143 -14.08 -14.10 -20.48
C VAL A 143 -14.51 -13.28 -21.69
N SER A 144 -13.78 -13.37 -22.79
CA SER A 144 -14.13 -12.74 -24.05
C SER A 144 -14.11 -13.76 -25.18
N ASP A 145 -14.98 -13.56 -26.18
CA ASP A 145 -15.06 -14.41 -27.36
C ASP A 145 -14.05 -13.91 -28.41
N PRO A 146 -12.99 -14.70 -28.74
CA PRO A 146 -12.01 -14.34 -29.75
C PRO A 146 -12.62 -13.98 -31.11
N ALA A 147 -13.75 -14.61 -31.48
CA ALA A 147 -14.41 -14.37 -32.76
C ALA A 147 -15.02 -12.97 -32.87
N THR A 148 -15.25 -12.30 -31.73
CA THR A 148 -15.86 -10.97 -31.68
C THR A 148 -14.84 -9.84 -31.51
N ARG A 149 -13.57 -10.15 -31.23
CA ARG A 149 -12.52 -9.16 -30.96
C ARG A 149 -12.24 -8.31 -32.20
N PRO A 150 -12.06 -6.99 -32.05
CA PRO A 150 -11.67 -6.14 -33.16
C PRO A 150 -10.22 -6.44 -33.57
N LYS A 151 -9.90 -6.23 -34.85
CA LYS A 151 -8.53 -6.36 -35.35
C LYS A 151 -7.63 -5.21 -34.86
N GLU A 152 -8.22 -4.02 -34.77
CA GLU A 152 -7.56 -2.80 -34.34
C GLU A 152 -8.37 -2.16 -33.20
N TYR A 153 -7.68 -1.64 -32.20
CA TYR A 153 -8.29 -0.93 -31.07
C TYR A 153 -7.96 0.56 -31.19
N ASP A 154 -8.96 1.42 -31.01
CA ASP A 154 -8.75 2.86 -31.05
C ASP A 154 -8.14 3.35 -29.72
N LEU A 155 -6.88 3.79 -29.77
CA LEU A 155 -6.19 4.37 -28.61
C LEU A 155 -6.80 5.70 -28.12
N GLN A 156 -7.65 6.32 -28.94
CA GLN A 156 -8.41 7.53 -28.61
C GLN A 156 -9.78 7.23 -28.00
N ASN A 157 -10.16 5.96 -27.84
CA ASN A 157 -11.45 5.56 -27.28
C ASN A 157 -11.29 4.79 -25.97
N ALA A 158 -11.78 5.37 -24.86
CA ALA A 158 -11.71 4.73 -23.54
C ALA A 158 -12.41 3.37 -23.50
N GLY A 159 -13.48 3.19 -24.27
CA GLY A 159 -14.17 1.91 -24.38
C GLY A 159 -13.32 0.82 -25.01
N ASP A 160 -12.58 1.16 -26.08
CA ASP A 160 -11.67 0.23 -26.74
C ASP A 160 -10.48 -0.10 -25.85
N LEU A 161 -9.93 0.86 -25.09
CA LEU A 161 -8.87 0.59 -24.11
C LEU A 161 -9.34 -0.39 -23.01
N MET A 162 -10.54 -0.18 -22.47
CA MET A 162 -11.15 -1.09 -21.48
C MET A 162 -11.36 -2.50 -22.07
N ARG A 163 -11.87 -2.58 -23.30
CA ARG A 163 -12.09 -3.84 -24.00
C ARG A 163 -10.77 -4.57 -24.28
N ALA A 164 -9.75 -3.85 -24.74
CA ALA A 164 -8.42 -4.40 -25.00
C ALA A 164 -7.79 -4.99 -23.74
N TRP A 165 -7.99 -4.35 -22.58
CA TRP A 165 -7.55 -4.88 -21.29
C TRP A 165 -8.25 -6.20 -20.95
N ASP A 166 -9.58 -6.27 -21.10
CA ASP A 166 -10.33 -7.51 -20.84
C ASP A 166 -9.95 -8.63 -21.82
N ASP A 167 -9.77 -8.30 -23.10
CA ASP A 167 -9.32 -9.24 -24.14
C ASP A 167 -7.89 -9.73 -23.90
N ALA A 168 -6.97 -8.84 -23.51
CA ALA A 168 -5.61 -9.22 -23.13
C ALA A 168 -5.60 -10.09 -21.85
N MET A 169 -6.40 -9.74 -20.84
CA MET A 169 -6.54 -10.56 -19.64
C MET A 169 -7.14 -11.94 -19.95
N HIS A 170 -8.09 -12.03 -20.89
CA HIS A 170 -8.56 -13.31 -21.37
C HIS A 170 -7.43 -14.09 -22.04
N GLY A 171 -6.68 -13.46 -22.94
CA GLY A 171 -5.55 -14.09 -23.64
C GLY A 171 -4.48 -14.59 -22.67
N LEU A 172 -4.20 -13.85 -21.59
CA LEU A 172 -3.26 -14.25 -20.54
C LEU A 172 -3.78 -15.45 -19.73
N VAL A 173 -5.06 -15.44 -19.34
CA VAL A 173 -5.61 -16.44 -18.42
C VAL A 173 -6.00 -17.72 -19.16
N TYR A 174 -6.61 -17.63 -20.33
CA TYR A 174 -7.26 -18.75 -21.01
C TYR A 174 -6.59 -19.15 -22.34
N GLU A 175 -5.65 -18.36 -22.85
CA GLU A 175 -4.96 -18.59 -24.13
C GLU A 175 -3.43 -18.56 -23.94
N ASN A 176 -2.68 -18.36 -25.03
CA ASN A 176 -1.23 -18.44 -25.04
C ASN A 176 -0.52 -17.07 -25.01
N LEU A 177 -1.25 -15.98 -24.74
CA LEU A 177 -0.71 -14.62 -24.84
C LEU A 177 0.49 -14.39 -23.91
N CYS A 178 0.52 -15.06 -22.75
CA CYS A 178 1.68 -14.97 -21.84
C CYS A 178 2.97 -15.44 -22.53
N ASP A 179 2.90 -16.54 -23.30
CA ASP A 179 4.08 -17.06 -23.98
C ASP A 179 4.48 -16.16 -25.16
N GLU A 180 3.50 -15.72 -25.95
CA GLU A 180 3.68 -14.81 -27.08
C GLU A 180 4.37 -13.50 -26.66
N LEU A 181 3.89 -12.88 -25.58
CA LEU A 181 4.47 -11.63 -25.08
C LEU A 181 5.90 -11.79 -24.56
N LEU A 182 6.20 -12.92 -23.92
CA LEU A 182 7.55 -13.20 -23.40
C LEU A 182 8.54 -13.54 -24.52
N ASP A 183 8.08 -14.25 -25.56
CA ASP A 183 8.88 -14.50 -26.76
C ASP A 183 9.18 -13.18 -27.48
N TYR A 184 8.16 -12.32 -27.63
CA TYR A 184 8.30 -11.01 -28.27
C TYR A 184 9.29 -10.08 -27.54
N LEU A 185 9.32 -10.11 -26.20
CA LEU A 185 10.31 -9.37 -25.41
C LEU A 185 11.75 -9.78 -25.74
N ALA A 186 12.02 -11.03 -26.13
CA ALA A 186 13.37 -11.45 -26.51
C ALA A 186 13.78 -10.90 -27.90
N GLU A 187 12.82 -10.52 -28.74
CA GLU A 187 13.04 -10.07 -30.11
C GLU A 187 13.25 -8.56 -30.22
N THR A 188 12.54 -7.76 -29.41
CA THR A 188 12.52 -6.29 -29.54
C THR A 188 12.46 -5.54 -28.21
N GLU A 189 12.94 -4.29 -28.22
CA GLU A 189 12.74 -3.31 -27.14
C GLU A 189 11.41 -2.56 -27.26
N GLU A 190 10.64 -2.77 -28.32
CA GLU A 190 9.34 -2.11 -28.57
C GLU A 190 8.15 -3.01 -28.18
N PHE A 191 8.05 -3.37 -26.90
CA PHE A 191 7.09 -4.35 -26.38
C PHE A 191 5.63 -4.09 -26.79
N ASP A 192 5.18 -2.84 -26.76
CA ASP A 192 3.80 -2.45 -27.07
C ASP A 192 3.48 -2.45 -28.58
N THR A 193 4.41 -2.93 -29.41
CA THR A 193 4.20 -3.13 -30.85
C THR A 193 3.82 -4.57 -31.23
N HIS A 194 3.77 -5.50 -30.24
CA HIS A 194 3.35 -6.89 -30.45
C HIS A 194 2.01 -7.02 -31.18
N SER A 195 0.99 -6.28 -30.74
CA SER A 195 -0.33 -6.24 -31.38
C SER A 195 -1.08 -4.97 -31.01
N SER A 196 -2.13 -4.63 -31.79
CA SER A 196 -3.04 -3.52 -31.48
C SER A 196 -3.68 -3.66 -30.09
N MET A 197 -4.08 -4.89 -29.72
CA MET A 197 -4.61 -5.22 -28.39
C MET A 197 -3.57 -4.98 -27.29
N THR A 198 -2.33 -5.46 -27.48
CA THR A 198 -1.25 -5.27 -26.50
C THR A 198 -0.96 -3.80 -26.28
N ARG A 199 -0.91 -3.00 -27.36
CA ARG A 199 -0.70 -1.55 -27.28
C ARG A 199 -1.80 -0.86 -26.47
N ALA A 200 -3.06 -1.13 -26.80
CA ALA A 200 -4.21 -0.56 -26.10
C ALA A 200 -4.27 -0.99 -24.63
N ALA A 201 -3.96 -2.26 -24.32
CA ALA A 201 -3.86 -2.75 -22.94
C ALA A 201 -2.71 -2.06 -22.17
N CYS A 202 -1.55 -1.83 -22.79
CA CYS A 202 -0.46 -1.07 -22.18
C CYS A 202 -0.86 0.37 -21.88
N ASP A 203 -1.56 1.04 -22.79
CA ASP A 203 -2.07 2.41 -22.58
C ASP A 203 -3.13 2.45 -21.47
N TYR A 204 -4.02 1.45 -21.40
CA TYR A 204 -4.96 1.28 -20.29
C TYR A 204 -4.24 1.18 -18.93
N ILE A 205 -3.22 0.32 -18.82
CA ILE A 205 -2.41 0.16 -17.59
C ILE A 205 -1.72 1.49 -17.25
N LEU A 206 -1.13 2.15 -18.24
CA LEU A 206 -0.41 3.42 -18.07
C LEU A 206 -1.31 4.50 -17.50
N LEU A 207 -2.55 4.65 -18.00
CA LEU A 207 -3.53 5.62 -17.50
C LEU A 207 -3.87 5.36 -16.03
N HIS A 208 -4.05 4.09 -15.63
CA HIS A 208 -4.32 3.72 -14.24
C HIS A 208 -3.12 3.95 -13.33
N LEU A 209 -1.90 3.62 -13.77
CA LEU A 209 -0.67 3.88 -13.02
C LEU A 209 -0.44 5.37 -12.83
N ALA A 210 -0.58 6.19 -13.88
CA ALA A 210 -0.47 7.63 -13.81
C ALA A 210 -1.47 8.21 -12.80
N THR A 211 -2.71 7.73 -12.85
CA THR A 211 -3.77 8.14 -11.93
C THR A 211 -3.47 7.75 -10.49
N LEU A 212 -3.00 6.53 -10.24
CA LEU A 212 -2.60 6.08 -8.90
C LEU A 212 -1.43 6.94 -8.35
N CYS A 213 -0.41 7.21 -9.17
CA CYS A 213 0.73 8.06 -8.79
C CYS A 213 0.27 9.48 -8.44
N HIS A 214 -0.53 10.11 -9.30
CA HIS A 214 -1.10 11.43 -9.06
C HIS A 214 -1.92 11.46 -7.76
N GLN A 215 -2.78 10.45 -7.55
CA GLN A 215 -3.59 10.37 -6.34
C GLN A 215 -2.74 10.23 -5.07
N VAL A 216 -1.72 9.37 -5.07
CA VAL A 216 -0.84 9.15 -3.91
C VAL A 216 0.00 10.40 -3.62
N LEU A 217 0.62 11.00 -4.63
CA LEU A 217 1.67 11.99 -4.46
C LEU A 217 1.16 13.44 -4.46
N ILE A 218 0.03 13.72 -5.12
CA ILE A 218 -0.55 15.06 -5.23
C ILE A 218 -1.83 15.16 -4.40
N VAL A 219 -2.81 14.31 -4.70
CA VAL A 219 -4.17 14.48 -4.15
C VAL A 219 -4.28 13.97 -2.73
N SER A 220 -3.48 13.02 -2.25
CA SER A 220 -3.62 12.53 -0.87
C SER A 220 -3.13 13.56 0.16
N PRO A 221 -3.69 13.61 1.39
CA PRO A 221 -3.30 14.59 2.41
C PRO A 221 -1.79 14.59 2.75
N GLU A 222 -1.14 13.46 2.53
CA GLU A 222 0.27 13.21 2.88
C GLU A 222 1.17 13.11 1.65
N GLY A 223 0.62 13.33 0.44
CA GLY A 223 1.32 13.08 -0.82
C GLY A 223 2.59 13.91 -0.96
N GLN A 224 2.51 15.19 -0.64
CA GLN A 224 3.68 16.06 -0.74
C GLN A 224 4.75 15.77 0.32
N TYR A 225 4.36 15.28 1.49
CA TYR A 225 5.31 14.77 2.47
C TYR A 225 5.99 13.49 1.95
N LEU A 226 5.26 12.60 1.27
CA LEU A 226 5.84 11.44 0.58
C LEU A 226 6.83 11.87 -0.52
N VAL A 227 6.52 12.90 -1.31
CA VAL A 227 7.46 13.46 -2.31
C VAL A 227 8.74 13.97 -1.66
N LYS A 228 8.63 14.68 -0.53
CA LYS A 228 9.80 15.14 0.26
C LYS A 228 10.62 13.95 0.79
N LEU A 229 9.96 12.92 1.29
CA LEU A 229 10.61 11.69 1.77
C LEU A 229 11.36 10.99 0.64
N MET A 230 10.73 10.83 -0.53
CA MET A 230 11.34 10.27 -1.74
C MET A 230 12.55 11.09 -2.18
N ASP A 231 12.44 12.42 -2.26
CA ASP A 231 13.54 13.32 -2.65
C ASP A 231 14.73 13.24 -1.68
N ASN A 232 14.45 13.21 -0.37
CA ASN A 232 15.49 13.08 0.65
C ASN A 232 16.20 11.73 0.59
N LEU A 233 15.45 10.62 0.46
CA LEU A 233 16.03 9.29 0.36
C LEU A 233 16.85 9.15 -0.93
N HIS A 234 16.30 9.58 -2.06
CA HIS A 234 16.93 9.53 -3.38
C HIS A 234 18.29 10.23 -3.39
N LYS A 235 18.39 11.42 -2.79
CA LYS A 235 19.66 12.17 -2.66
C LYS A 235 20.70 11.50 -1.77
N MET A 236 20.30 10.62 -0.85
CA MET A 236 21.24 9.91 0.02
C MET A 236 21.85 8.67 -0.65
N VAL A 237 21.21 8.10 -1.67
CA VAL A 237 21.69 6.88 -2.33
C VAL A 237 23.00 7.14 -3.07
N PRO A 238 24.06 6.35 -2.83
CA PRO A 238 25.37 6.55 -3.46
C PRO A 238 25.41 5.98 -4.88
N TYR A 239 24.58 6.48 -5.80
CA TYR A 239 24.43 5.95 -7.17
C TYR A 239 25.76 5.78 -7.92
N GLY A 240 26.72 6.69 -7.71
CA GLY A 240 28.06 6.58 -8.28
C GLY A 240 28.80 5.32 -7.83
N MET A 241 28.85 5.06 -6.52
CA MET A 241 29.48 3.85 -5.96
C MET A 241 28.71 2.59 -6.35
N VAL A 242 27.38 2.65 -6.35
CA VAL A 242 26.53 1.51 -6.77
C VAL A 242 26.88 1.12 -8.20
N ARG A 243 26.86 2.08 -9.14
CA ARG A 243 27.19 1.84 -10.55
C ARG A 243 28.62 1.38 -10.75
N GLN A 244 29.58 1.93 -10.02
CA GLN A 244 30.99 1.48 -10.08
C GLN A 244 31.13 0.03 -9.61
N THR A 245 30.44 -0.34 -8.53
CA THR A 245 30.47 -1.70 -7.98
C THR A 245 29.83 -2.70 -8.93
N LEU A 246 28.71 -2.32 -9.57
CA LEU A 246 28.04 -3.13 -10.58
C LEU A 246 28.89 -3.39 -11.84
N ARG A 247 29.96 -2.61 -12.08
CA ARG A 247 30.89 -2.85 -13.20
C ARG A 247 31.97 -3.89 -12.88
N ILE A 248 32.02 -4.42 -11.65
CA ILE A 248 32.96 -5.47 -11.27
C ILE A 248 32.55 -6.78 -11.96
N GLY A 249 33.37 -7.29 -12.88
CA GLY A 249 33.01 -8.45 -13.69
C GLY A 249 32.76 -9.74 -12.91
N ASN A 250 33.45 -9.98 -11.79
CA ASN A 250 33.16 -11.14 -10.94
C ASN A 250 31.93 -10.89 -10.06
N ALA A 251 30.87 -11.68 -10.26
CA ALA A 251 29.61 -11.51 -9.54
C ALA A 251 29.71 -11.70 -8.02
N ALA A 252 30.57 -12.61 -7.52
CA ALA A 252 30.74 -12.77 -6.07
C ALA A 252 31.39 -11.53 -5.45
N THR A 253 32.43 -10.98 -6.09
CA THR A 253 33.07 -9.73 -5.66
C THR A 253 32.12 -8.54 -5.76
N MET A 254 31.32 -8.46 -6.84
CA MET A 254 30.30 -7.43 -7.02
C MET A 254 29.28 -7.46 -5.88
N ILE A 255 28.69 -8.63 -5.59
CA ILE A 255 27.70 -8.80 -4.51
C ILE A 255 28.32 -8.45 -3.16
N ALA A 256 29.53 -8.95 -2.86
CA ALA A 256 30.23 -8.61 -1.63
C ALA A 256 30.47 -7.10 -1.50
N GLY A 257 30.86 -6.44 -2.60
CA GLY A 257 31.00 -4.98 -2.68
C GLY A 257 29.70 -4.25 -2.40
N MET A 258 28.59 -4.68 -3.02
CA MET A 258 27.26 -4.09 -2.83
C MET A 258 26.79 -4.23 -1.38
N MET A 259 26.97 -5.43 -0.81
CA MET A 259 26.66 -5.70 0.59
C MET A 259 27.54 -4.89 1.54
N LYS A 260 28.79 -4.60 1.16
CA LYS A 260 29.67 -3.72 1.94
C LYS A 260 29.19 -2.27 1.90
N ILE A 261 28.73 -1.76 0.75
CA ILE A 261 28.20 -0.38 0.64
C ILE A 261 27.02 -0.18 1.59
N PHE A 262 26.04 -1.09 1.55
CA PHE A 262 24.78 -0.87 2.26
C PHE A 262 24.76 -1.42 3.69
N LEU A 263 25.44 -2.55 3.95
CA LEU A 263 25.31 -3.31 5.20
C LEU A 263 26.56 -3.34 6.08
N ALA A 264 27.70 -2.78 5.63
CA ALA A 264 28.84 -2.62 6.51
C ALA A 264 28.49 -1.62 7.62
N LYS A 265 28.84 -1.96 8.86
CA LYS A 265 28.68 -1.05 9.98
C LYS A 265 29.62 0.14 9.80
N LEU A 266 29.06 1.34 9.88
CA LEU A 266 29.82 2.58 9.80
C LEU A 266 30.58 2.75 11.13
N THR A 267 31.89 2.97 11.06
CA THR A 267 32.70 3.40 12.22
C THR A 267 32.94 4.90 12.14
N VAL A 268 33.09 5.55 13.30
CA VAL A 268 33.27 7.01 13.44
C VAL A 268 34.46 7.54 12.61
N GLY A 269 35.44 6.69 12.24
CA GLY A 269 36.58 7.05 11.38
C GLY A 269 36.62 6.42 9.98
N GLY A 270 35.74 5.47 9.64
CA GLY A 270 35.86 4.65 8.42
C GLY A 270 35.17 5.19 7.17
N VAL A 271 34.34 6.22 7.32
CA VAL A 271 33.63 6.87 6.22
C VAL A 271 33.82 8.38 6.35
N SER A 272 34.89 8.88 5.72
CA SER A 272 35.17 10.30 5.59
C SER A 272 33.96 11.02 4.98
N ASN A 273 33.49 12.07 5.65
CA ASN A 273 32.64 13.15 5.12
C ASN A 273 31.59 12.76 4.05
N TRP A 274 30.92 11.61 4.17
CA TRP A 274 29.81 11.28 3.29
C TRP A 274 28.63 12.19 3.68
N ILE A 275 28.60 13.37 3.04
CA ILE A 275 27.59 14.43 3.13
C ILE A 275 27.53 15.11 4.53
N GLY A 276 28.61 15.13 5.31
CA GLY A 276 28.60 15.81 6.63
C GLY A 276 27.65 15.18 7.66
N ILE A 277 27.17 13.95 7.40
CA ILE A 277 26.18 13.23 8.23
C ILE A 277 26.86 12.38 9.32
N THR A 278 28.18 12.17 9.27
CA THR A 278 28.89 11.20 10.14
C THR A 278 29.34 11.76 11.49
N SER A 279 29.12 13.03 11.81
CA SER A 279 29.55 13.64 13.08
C SER A 279 28.89 13.03 14.33
N ASN A 280 27.74 12.35 14.17
CA ASN A 280 26.96 11.74 15.26
C ASN A 280 26.38 10.36 14.85
N ALA A 281 27.17 9.46 14.27
CA ALA A 281 26.72 8.08 14.04
C ALA A 281 26.60 7.35 15.38
N ALA A 282 25.43 6.77 15.70
CA ALA A 282 25.35 5.81 16.79
C ALA A 282 26.13 4.55 16.37
N ASP A 283 27.06 4.10 17.21
CA ASP A 283 27.92 2.97 16.92
C ASP A 283 27.11 1.76 16.43
N GLY A 284 27.43 1.26 15.24
CA GLY A 284 26.92 -0.02 14.73
C GLY A 284 25.79 0.03 13.70
N GLN A 285 25.32 1.20 13.25
CA GLN A 285 24.39 1.31 12.12
C GLN A 285 25.09 1.12 10.76
N ASN A 286 24.40 0.48 9.82
CA ASN A 286 24.81 0.47 8.41
C ASN A 286 24.20 1.65 7.62
N LEU A 287 24.53 1.78 6.32
CA LEU A 287 24.08 2.91 5.51
C LEU A 287 22.54 2.99 5.39
N MET A 288 21.85 1.86 5.18
CA MET A 288 20.38 1.85 5.08
C MET A 288 19.73 2.33 6.38
N GLN A 289 20.19 1.78 7.51
CA GLN A 289 19.72 2.16 8.84
C GLN A 289 20.04 3.63 9.15
N ARG A 290 21.16 4.15 8.65
CA ARG A 290 21.53 5.55 8.80
C ARG A 290 20.60 6.47 8.02
N MET A 291 20.29 6.16 6.75
CA MET A 291 19.33 6.91 5.95
C MET A 291 17.97 7.01 6.66
N ILE A 292 17.46 5.87 7.14
CA ILE A 292 16.21 5.81 7.92
C ILE A 292 16.30 6.69 9.17
N SER A 293 17.35 6.52 9.98
CA SER A 293 17.50 7.23 11.25
C SER A 293 17.65 8.75 11.07
N VAL A 294 18.34 9.19 10.03
CA VAL A 294 18.56 10.62 9.74
C VAL A 294 17.26 11.28 9.30
N ILE A 295 16.56 10.68 8.33
CA ILE A 295 15.32 11.26 7.80
C ILE A 295 14.25 11.34 8.90
N LEU A 296 14.06 10.27 9.67
CA LEU A 296 13.12 10.27 10.78
C LEU A 296 13.57 11.19 11.93
N GLY A 297 14.89 11.37 12.12
CA GLY A 297 15.44 12.33 13.07
C GLY A 297 15.14 13.79 12.70
N TRP A 298 15.20 14.15 11.41
CA TRP A 298 14.81 15.47 10.92
C TRP A 298 13.34 15.77 11.21
N ASP A 299 12.46 14.79 10.99
CA ASP A 299 11.05 14.90 11.35
C ASP A 299 10.88 15.12 12.86
N CYS A 300 11.54 14.32 13.70
CA CYS A 300 11.48 14.49 15.16
C CYS A 300 11.91 15.90 15.59
N ALA A 301 12.95 16.46 14.95
CA ALA A 301 13.40 17.82 15.23
C ALA A 301 12.33 18.87 14.89
N GLU A 302 11.57 18.67 13.81
CA GLU A 302 10.50 19.59 13.42
C GLU A 302 9.30 19.52 14.37
N PHE A 303 8.88 18.32 14.79
CA PHE A 303 7.84 18.16 15.81
C PHE A 303 8.25 18.72 17.17
N LYS A 304 9.54 18.63 17.54
CA LYS A 304 10.07 19.25 18.76
C LYS A 304 9.91 20.77 18.74
N LYS A 305 10.08 21.43 17.59
CA LYS A 305 9.79 22.86 17.46
C LYS A 305 8.32 23.16 17.73
N THR A 306 7.40 22.36 17.18
CA THR A 306 5.96 22.51 17.44
C THR A 306 5.65 22.39 18.95
N ILE A 307 6.20 21.36 19.60
CA ILE A 307 6.09 21.17 21.05
C ILE A 307 6.63 22.38 21.83
N ASP A 308 7.81 22.88 21.46
CA ASP A 308 8.44 24.02 22.12
C ASP A 308 7.64 25.30 21.93
N THR A 309 7.06 25.53 20.74
CA THR A 309 6.19 26.67 20.46
C THR A 309 4.95 26.64 21.34
N ILE A 310 4.24 25.51 21.40
CA ILE A 310 3.02 25.37 22.22
C ILE A 310 3.37 25.50 23.71
N SER A 311 4.46 24.86 24.17
CA SER A 311 4.86 24.88 25.58
C SER A 311 5.29 26.27 26.10
N LYS A 312 5.61 27.19 25.19
CA LYS A 312 6.04 28.56 25.50
C LYS A 312 4.98 29.61 25.16
N ALA A 313 3.83 29.20 24.61
CA ALA A 313 2.74 30.12 24.28
C ALA A 313 2.18 30.77 25.56
N LYS A 314 1.95 32.09 25.52
CA LYS A 314 1.42 32.84 26.67
C LYS A 314 -0.03 32.47 26.98
N ASP A 315 -0.82 32.28 25.93
CA ASP A 315 -2.23 31.87 25.98
C ASP A 315 -2.37 30.40 25.59
N GLY A 316 -1.44 29.56 26.08
CA GLY A 316 -1.37 28.13 25.77
C GLY A 316 -1.78 27.24 26.94
N PRO A 317 -1.88 25.92 26.71
CA PRO A 317 -2.34 24.99 27.72
C PRO A 317 -1.52 25.05 29.02
N SER A 318 -2.19 24.77 30.13
CA SER A 318 -1.51 24.69 31.43
C SER A 318 -0.38 23.65 31.42
N LYS A 319 0.68 23.89 32.20
CA LYS A 319 1.79 22.93 32.35
C LYS A 319 1.31 21.56 32.83
N GLY A 320 0.26 21.51 33.65
CA GLY A 320 -0.38 20.28 34.10
C GLY A 320 -1.01 19.50 32.94
N ALA A 321 -1.72 20.19 32.05
CA ALA A 321 -2.31 19.57 30.86
C ALA A 321 -1.24 19.00 29.92
N LEU A 322 -0.18 19.76 29.65
CA LEU A 322 0.93 19.29 28.83
C LEU A 322 1.65 18.08 29.44
N ALA A 323 1.84 18.09 30.76
CA ALA A 323 2.44 16.96 31.48
C ALA A 323 1.55 15.71 31.44
N ALA A 324 0.23 15.86 31.63
CA ALA A 324 -0.74 14.77 31.53
C ALA A 324 -0.72 14.12 30.14
N ILE A 325 -0.73 14.92 29.07
CA ILE A 325 -0.66 14.43 27.69
C ILE A 325 0.65 13.70 27.44
N LYS A 326 1.79 14.26 27.87
CA LYS A 326 3.10 13.63 27.71
C LYS A 326 3.19 12.30 28.46
N ALA A 327 2.70 12.23 29.69
CA ALA A 327 2.65 11.00 30.48
C ALA A 327 1.78 9.94 29.80
N HIS A 328 0.61 10.34 29.27
CA HIS A 328 -0.28 9.44 28.55
C HIS A 328 0.37 8.84 27.29
N CYS A 329 1.15 9.61 26.53
CA CYS A 329 1.90 9.08 25.38
C CYS A 329 2.84 7.91 25.74
N GLN A 330 3.33 7.89 26.98
CA GLN A 330 4.27 6.89 27.50
C GLN A 330 3.58 5.78 28.32
N SER A 331 2.28 5.89 28.57
CA SER A 331 1.50 4.89 29.31
C SER A 331 1.43 3.53 28.59
N PRO A 332 1.11 2.42 29.27
CA PRO A 332 0.87 1.13 28.62
C PRO A 332 -0.24 1.18 27.56
N LYS A 333 -0.18 0.28 26.56
CA LYS A 333 -1.18 0.17 25.49
C LYS A 333 -2.61 0.05 26.02
N SER A 334 -2.83 -0.77 27.05
CA SER A 334 -4.15 -0.99 27.64
C SER A 334 -4.79 0.29 28.20
N GLU A 335 -3.98 1.19 28.77
CA GLU A 335 -4.45 2.48 29.27
C GLU A 335 -4.82 3.42 28.12
N ARG A 336 -3.98 3.47 27.06
CA ARG A 336 -4.28 4.22 25.83
C ARG A 336 -5.57 3.74 25.15
N ASP A 337 -5.74 2.43 25.04
CA ASP A 337 -6.93 1.82 24.45
C ASP A 337 -8.18 2.11 25.30
N THR A 338 -8.05 2.14 26.64
CA THR A 338 -9.14 2.51 27.56
C THR A 338 -9.57 3.97 27.36
N VAL A 339 -8.62 4.89 27.26
CA VAL A 339 -8.87 6.31 26.97
C VAL A 339 -9.55 6.48 25.62
N ARG A 340 -9.07 5.78 24.57
CA ARG A 340 -9.69 5.81 23.24
C ARG A 340 -11.12 5.28 23.28
N ALA A 341 -11.36 4.14 23.91
CA ALA A 341 -12.68 3.54 24.04
C ALA A 341 -13.65 4.46 24.79
N ARG A 342 -13.17 5.13 25.84
CA ARG A 342 -13.93 6.13 26.59
C ARG A 342 -14.26 7.36 25.74
N SER A 343 -13.29 7.89 25.00
CA SER A 343 -13.47 9.00 24.06
C SER A 343 -14.56 8.71 23.03
N LEU A 344 -14.53 7.51 22.43
CA LEU A 344 -15.56 7.06 21.48
C LEU A 344 -16.95 6.95 22.12
N ARG A 345 -17.04 6.31 23.30
CA ARG A 345 -18.32 6.08 23.99
C ARG A 345 -18.97 7.37 24.48
N GLU A 346 -18.18 8.29 25.00
CA GLU A 346 -18.66 9.53 25.62
C GLU A 346 -18.73 10.71 24.64
N SER A 347 -18.32 10.52 23.38
CA SER A 347 -18.23 11.61 22.39
C SER A 347 -17.42 12.81 22.93
N LYS A 348 -16.30 12.49 23.58
CA LYS A 348 -15.32 13.45 24.11
C LYS A 348 -14.04 13.35 23.30
N SER A 349 -13.32 14.46 23.15
CA SER A 349 -12.00 14.38 22.53
C SER A 349 -11.07 13.47 23.34
N VAL A 350 -10.13 12.80 22.67
CA VAL A 350 -9.12 11.97 23.34
C VAL A 350 -8.34 12.76 24.39
N VAL A 351 -7.99 14.02 24.07
CA VAL A 351 -7.31 14.94 25.01
C VAL A 351 -8.21 15.27 26.19
N ALA A 352 -9.50 15.57 25.98
CA ALA A 352 -10.40 15.86 27.09
C ALA A 352 -10.51 14.68 28.06
N VAL A 353 -10.56 13.46 27.54
CA VAL A 353 -10.55 12.24 28.35
C VAL A 353 -9.21 12.06 29.09
N ILE A 354 -8.07 12.35 28.45
CA ILE A 354 -6.75 12.30 29.11
C ILE A 354 -6.71 13.26 30.30
N LEU A 355 -7.12 14.53 30.08
CA LEU A 355 -7.10 15.56 31.11
C LEU A 355 -8.04 15.21 32.27
N GLU A 356 -9.29 14.87 31.97
CA GLU A 356 -10.30 14.53 32.99
C GLU A 356 -9.94 13.27 33.78
N THR A 357 -9.31 12.28 33.14
CA THR A 357 -8.84 11.06 33.83
C THR A 357 -7.64 11.34 34.74
N THR A 358 -6.81 12.33 34.41
CA THR A 358 -5.64 12.71 35.20
C THR A 358 -6.04 13.57 36.40
N ASP A 359 -6.80 14.64 36.15
CA ASP A 359 -7.39 15.52 37.14
C ASP A 359 -8.51 16.33 36.46
N PRO A 360 -9.78 16.18 36.88
CA PRO A 360 -10.91 16.92 36.29
C PRO A 360 -10.70 18.44 36.20
N LYS A 361 -9.94 19.03 37.12
CA LYS A 361 -9.61 20.47 37.12
C LYS A 361 -8.78 20.90 35.91
N LEU A 362 -8.08 19.98 35.27
CA LEU A 362 -7.33 20.25 34.05
C LEU A 362 -8.24 20.49 32.84
N LEU A 363 -9.54 20.20 32.93
CA LEU A 363 -10.52 20.38 31.86
C LEU A 363 -11.52 21.53 32.13
N GLU A 364 -11.80 21.87 33.40
CA GLU A 364 -12.88 22.80 33.80
C GLU A 364 -12.81 24.18 33.13
N ASP A 365 -11.61 24.70 32.85
CA ASP A 365 -11.39 26.04 32.30
C ASP A 365 -10.68 26.05 30.92
N VAL A 366 -10.61 24.91 30.23
CA VAL A 366 -9.90 24.82 28.94
C VAL A 366 -10.75 25.45 27.84
N SER A 367 -10.26 26.56 27.27
CA SER A 367 -10.86 27.17 26.08
C SER A 367 -10.70 26.28 24.83
N ASP A 368 -11.53 26.49 23.81
CA ASP A 368 -11.42 25.77 22.54
C ASP A 368 -10.04 25.97 21.87
N ALA A 369 -9.42 27.15 22.05
CA ALA A 369 -8.09 27.45 21.54
C ALA A 369 -6.99 26.64 22.26
N GLU A 370 -7.05 26.56 23.58
CA GLU A 370 -6.13 25.73 24.37
C GLU A 370 -6.34 24.24 24.08
N HIS A 371 -7.59 23.80 23.94
CA HIS A 371 -7.91 22.42 23.57
C HIS A 371 -7.32 22.03 22.22
N LYS A 372 -7.45 22.90 21.22
CA LYS A 372 -6.83 22.73 19.90
C LYS A 372 -5.31 22.61 20.02
N GLN A 373 -4.66 23.47 20.81
CA GLN A 373 -3.22 23.38 21.06
C GLN A 373 -2.83 22.08 21.79
N CYS A 374 -3.66 21.58 22.71
CA CYS A 374 -3.45 20.27 23.33
C CYS A 374 -3.53 19.12 22.32
N LEU A 375 -4.48 19.16 21.36
CA LEU A 375 -4.56 18.17 20.28
C LEU A 375 -3.32 18.22 19.39
N GLU A 376 -2.86 19.41 19.01
CA GLU A 376 -1.63 19.60 18.22
C GLU A 376 -0.38 19.10 18.98
N TYR A 377 -0.30 19.41 20.28
CA TYR A 377 0.77 18.92 21.16
C TYR A 377 0.76 17.40 21.26
N TYR A 378 -0.41 16.80 21.47
CA TYR A 378 -0.56 15.34 21.54
C TYR A 378 -0.14 14.67 20.22
N ALA A 379 -0.61 15.18 19.09
CA ALA A 379 -0.24 14.66 17.77
C ALA A 379 1.27 14.78 17.50
N ALA A 380 1.92 15.87 17.91
CA ALA A 380 3.37 16.04 17.80
C ALA A 380 4.15 15.06 18.71
N GLN A 381 3.71 14.86 19.95
CA GLN A 381 4.31 13.87 20.85
C GLN A 381 4.21 12.44 20.29
N LEU A 382 3.03 12.07 19.79
CA LEU A 382 2.81 10.79 19.14
C LEU A 382 3.66 10.64 17.87
N ALA A 383 3.81 11.70 17.08
CA ALA A 383 4.62 11.67 15.87
C ALA A 383 6.11 11.43 16.17
N ILE A 384 6.65 12.02 17.25
CA ILE A 384 8.01 11.77 17.73
C ILE A 384 8.14 10.32 18.21
N ARG A 385 7.23 9.88 19.11
CA ARG A 385 7.22 8.50 19.62
C ARG A 385 7.24 7.49 18.48
N ASP A 386 6.31 7.62 17.52
CA ASP A 386 6.21 6.69 16.39
C ASP A 386 7.53 6.60 15.60
N ARG A 387 8.20 7.72 15.38
CA ARG A 387 9.47 7.78 14.63
C ARG A 387 10.62 7.17 15.40
N GLU A 388 10.68 7.44 16.71
CA GLU A 388 11.63 6.80 17.61
C GLU A 388 11.41 5.29 17.65
N GLU A 389 10.17 4.82 17.69
CA GLU A 389 9.85 3.38 17.63
C GLU A 389 10.20 2.75 16.27
N ILE A 390 9.95 3.43 15.14
CA ILE A 390 10.39 2.93 13.83
C ILE A 390 11.92 2.81 13.77
N ILE A 391 12.65 3.82 14.29
CA ILE A 391 14.12 3.76 14.40
C ILE A 391 14.55 2.62 15.32
N ASN A 392 13.87 2.45 16.46
CA ASN A 392 14.16 1.37 17.39
C ASN A 392 14.00 0.03 16.68
N VAL A 393 12.90 -0.15 15.93
CA VAL A 393 12.57 -1.41 15.24
C VAL A 393 13.52 -1.75 14.09
N LEU A 394 13.88 -0.77 13.27
CA LEU A 394 14.68 -1.02 12.06
C LEU A 394 16.19 -0.90 12.29
N CYS A 395 16.61 -0.10 13.26
CA CYS A 395 18.00 0.40 13.32
C CYS A 395 18.72 0.13 14.65
N LYS A 396 18.03 -0.21 15.74
CA LYS A 396 18.66 -0.38 17.08
C LYS A 396 18.44 -1.73 17.73
N GLN A 397 17.68 -2.62 17.10
CA GLN A 397 17.36 -3.91 17.72
C GLN A 397 18.55 -4.85 17.79
N SER A 398 18.57 -5.66 18.85
CA SER A 398 19.37 -6.87 18.94
C SER A 398 18.42 -8.08 19.07
N PRO A 399 18.50 -9.08 18.17
CA PRO A 399 19.31 -9.11 16.95
C PRO A 399 18.84 -8.09 15.89
N ASP A 400 19.74 -7.68 15.01
CA ASP A 400 19.44 -6.80 13.88
C ASP A 400 18.70 -7.59 12.79
N LEU A 401 17.37 -7.57 12.84
CA LEU A 401 16.52 -8.33 11.92
C LEU A 401 16.54 -7.77 10.50
N LEU A 402 16.61 -6.44 10.34
CA LEU A 402 16.58 -5.79 9.02
C LEU A 402 17.82 -6.13 8.20
N THR A 403 19.01 -5.98 8.79
CA THR A 403 20.27 -6.31 8.09
C THR A 403 20.32 -7.77 7.70
N GLN A 404 19.87 -8.66 8.59
CA GLN A 404 19.84 -10.10 8.32
C GLN A 404 18.78 -10.45 7.26
N ALA A 405 17.63 -9.80 7.25
CA ALA A 405 16.62 -9.96 6.21
C ALA A 405 17.20 -9.61 4.83
N VAL A 406 17.88 -8.48 4.70
CA VAL A 406 18.50 -8.09 3.42
C VAL A 406 19.60 -9.06 2.99
N ARG A 407 20.39 -9.59 3.93
CA ARG A 407 21.38 -10.64 3.64
C ARG A 407 20.74 -11.93 3.12
N ASP A 408 19.72 -12.42 3.81
CA ASP A 408 19.00 -13.64 3.45
C ASP A 408 18.29 -13.46 2.09
N ALA A 409 17.71 -12.28 1.81
CA ALA A 409 17.07 -11.96 0.53
C ALA A 409 18.08 -11.89 -0.62
N VAL A 410 19.21 -11.20 -0.46
CA VAL A 410 20.27 -11.15 -1.49
C VAL A 410 20.85 -12.54 -1.75
N ALA A 411 21.01 -13.36 -0.72
CA ALA A 411 21.46 -14.74 -0.86
C ALA A 411 20.45 -15.60 -1.64
N GLY A 412 19.15 -15.48 -1.38
CA GLY A 412 18.10 -16.18 -2.14
C GLY A 412 18.04 -15.75 -3.61
N MET A 413 18.32 -14.48 -3.89
CA MET A 413 18.37 -13.92 -5.24
C MET A 413 19.72 -14.14 -5.96
N ASP A 414 20.75 -14.67 -5.28
CA ASP A 414 22.12 -14.81 -5.82
C ASP A 414 22.17 -15.49 -7.20
N PRO A 415 21.45 -16.61 -7.45
CA PRO A 415 21.45 -17.23 -8.78
C PRO A 415 20.96 -16.29 -9.90
N ILE A 416 19.87 -15.57 -9.66
CA ILE A 416 19.30 -14.61 -10.62
C ILE A 416 20.24 -13.42 -10.79
N ILE A 417 20.75 -12.86 -9.68
CA ILE A 417 21.69 -11.73 -9.71
C ILE A 417 22.92 -12.10 -10.56
N ARG A 418 23.48 -13.30 -10.37
CA ARG A 418 24.64 -13.77 -11.15
C ARG A 418 24.31 -13.93 -12.63
N ALA A 419 23.19 -14.59 -12.94
CA ALA A 419 22.77 -14.84 -14.32
C ALA A 419 22.62 -13.52 -15.10
N VAL A 420 21.96 -12.54 -14.49
CA VAL A 420 21.74 -11.22 -15.11
C VAL A 420 23.02 -10.39 -15.16
N HIS A 421 23.75 -10.26 -14.05
CA HIS A 421 24.96 -9.43 -13.99
C HIS A 421 26.03 -9.85 -15.02
N ASN A 422 26.18 -11.15 -15.25
CA ASN A 422 27.17 -11.64 -16.21
C ASN A 422 26.86 -11.28 -17.66
N LYS A 423 25.62 -10.89 -17.99
CA LYS A 423 25.14 -10.78 -19.37
C LYS A 423 24.42 -9.45 -19.68
N VAL A 424 24.11 -8.65 -18.67
CA VAL A 424 23.37 -7.40 -18.78
C VAL A 424 24.11 -6.30 -18.05
N ASP A 425 24.22 -5.11 -18.66
CA ASP A 425 24.84 -3.94 -18.02
C ASP A 425 23.91 -3.35 -16.94
N LEU A 426 23.99 -3.91 -15.72
CA LEU A 426 23.25 -3.43 -14.56
C LEU A 426 23.58 -1.96 -14.22
N SER A 427 24.78 -1.49 -14.55
CA SER A 427 25.21 -0.11 -14.27
C SER A 427 24.38 0.91 -15.07
N ASP A 428 24.12 0.59 -16.34
CA ASP A 428 23.32 1.41 -17.24
C ASP A 428 21.84 1.41 -16.84
N HIS A 429 21.26 0.27 -16.49
CA HIS A 429 19.87 0.22 -16.02
C HIS A 429 19.65 0.90 -14.66
N VAL A 430 20.65 0.92 -13.76
CA VAL A 430 20.59 1.72 -12.53
C VAL A 430 20.60 3.22 -12.85
N LYS A 431 21.29 3.67 -13.91
CA LYS A 431 21.25 5.06 -14.36
C LYS A 431 19.87 5.42 -14.93
N ASP A 432 19.25 4.51 -15.68
CA ASP A 432 17.89 4.68 -16.20
C ASP A 432 16.88 4.82 -15.04
N TYR A 433 16.97 3.94 -14.04
CA TYR A 433 16.17 4.03 -12.82
C TYR A 433 16.37 5.36 -12.07
N GLN A 434 17.62 5.79 -11.89
CA GLN A 434 17.94 7.07 -11.27
C GLN A 434 17.27 8.24 -12.02
N THR A 435 17.35 8.22 -13.35
CA THR A 435 16.79 9.25 -14.22
C THR A 435 15.27 9.30 -14.13
N PHE A 436 14.60 8.14 -14.13
CA PHE A 436 13.15 8.06 -13.93
C PHE A 436 12.74 8.64 -12.57
N LEU A 437 13.45 8.30 -11.49
CA LEU A 437 13.16 8.85 -10.16
C LEU A 437 13.35 10.38 -10.11
N ASP A 438 14.40 10.91 -10.74
CA ASP A 438 14.61 12.35 -10.85
C ASP A 438 13.40 13.04 -11.50
N GLN A 439 12.90 12.47 -12.61
CA GLN A 439 11.74 13.00 -13.34
C GLN A 439 10.43 12.82 -12.58
N LEU A 440 10.22 11.69 -11.88
CA LEU A 440 9.04 11.46 -11.05
C LEU A 440 8.98 12.47 -9.89
N ILE A 441 10.09 12.67 -9.18
CA ILE A 441 10.19 13.64 -8.09
C ILE A 441 9.96 15.06 -8.63
N ALA A 442 10.53 15.41 -9.78
CA ALA A 442 10.34 16.71 -10.42
C ALA A 442 8.87 16.94 -10.82
N THR A 443 8.24 15.95 -11.45
CA THR A 443 6.81 15.98 -11.85
C THR A 443 5.89 16.11 -10.64
N SER A 444 6.27 15.53 -9.50
CA SER A 444 5.45 15.53 -8.29
C SER A 444 5.55 16.81 -7.44
N LYS A 445 6.41 17.75 -7.83
CA LYS A 445 6.55 19.05 -7.15
C LYS A 445 5.62 20.08 -7.79
N PRO A 446 4.98 20.97 -7.00
CA PRO A 446 4.19 22.08 -7.54
C PRO A 446 5.00 22.90 -8.54
N LYS A 447 4.40 23.24 -9.69
CA LYS A 447 5.06 24.04 -10.73
C LYS A 447 5.31 25.45 -10.17
N LYS A 448 6.42 26.09 -10.55
CA LYS A 448 6.63 27.50 -10.19
C LYS A 448 5.61 28.36 -10.93
N ALA A 449 5.03 29.36 -10.25
CA ALA A 449 4.16 30.35 -10.88
C ALA A 449 4.88 31.00 -12.09
N LYS A 450 4.18 31.11 -13.23
CA LYS A 450 4.76 31.64 -14.48
C LYS A 450 4.80 33.17 -14.49
N SER A 451 3.99 33.83 -13.65
CA SER A 451 4.02 35.28 -13.45
C SER A 451 3.73 35.63 -11.98
N LYS A 452 3.98 36.89 -11.59
CA LYS A 452 3.61 37.41 -10.25
C LYS A 452 2.09 37.61 -10.07
N ASP A 453 1.32 37.56 -11.15
CA ASP A 453 -0.14 37.76 -11.17
C ASP A 453 -0.93 36.44 -11.16
N GLU A 454 -0.25 35.30 -11.30
CA GLU A 454 -0.84 33.98 -11.19
C GLU A 454 -0.98 33.63 -9.69
N ALA A 455 -2.21 33.68 -9.18
CA ALA A 455 -2.50 33.62 -7.74
C ALA A 455 -2.01 32.32 -7.08
N ASP A 456 -2.06 31.20 -7.80
CA ASP A 456 -1.69 29.87 -7.29
C ASP A 456 -0.80 29.11 -8.29
N PRO A 457 0.29 28.46 -7.83
CA PRO A 457 1.09 27.58 -8.69
C PRO A 457 0.25 26.40 -9.17
N PRO A 458 0.23 26.08 -10.49
CA PRO A 458 -0.55 24.96 -10.98
C PRO A 458 -0.02 23.64 -10.41
N LEU A 459 -0.93 22.86 -9.80
CA LEU A 459 -0.63 21.52 -9.33
C LEU A 459 -0.37 20.58 -10.51
N PRO A 460 0.48 19.55 -10.34
CA PRO A 460 0.64 18.50 -11.33
C PRO A 460 -0.70 17.80 -11.58
N THR A 461 -1.03 17.51 -12.83
CA THR A 461 -2.29 16.86 -13.24
C THR A 461 -2.09 15.37 -13.52
N VAL A 462 -3.16 14.62 -13.78
CA VAL A 462 -3.05 13.22 -14.22
C VAL A 462 -2.31 13.13 -15.56
N GLU A 463 -2.55 14.05 -16.50
CA GLU A 463 -1.89 14.12 -17.80
C GLU A 463 -0.36 14.33 -17.67
N ASP A 464 0.09 15.11 -16.68
CA ASP A 464 1.54 15.25 -16.40
C ASP A 464 2.19 13.89 -16.07
N TYR A 465 1.50 13.04 -15.28
CA TYR A 465 1.96 11.69 -14.98
C TYR A 465 1.82 10.74 -16.18
N VAL A 466 0.78 10.88 -17.00
CA VAL A 466 0.64 10.12 -18.26
C VAL A 466 1.83 10.41 -19.17
N GLN A 467 2.20 11.68 -19.33
CA GLN A 467 3.35 12.08 -20.13
C GLN A 467 4.66 11.55 -19.54
N LEU A 468 4.83 11.64 -18.21
CA LEU A 468 5.98 11.05 -17.52
C LEU A 468 6.12 9.55 -17.85
N LEU A 469 5.05 8.77 -17.72
CA LEU A 469 5.11 7.33 -17.99
C LEU A 469 5.33 7.02 -19.48
N LYS A 470 4.67 7.76 -20.39
CA LYS A 470 4.88 7.61 -21.85
C LYS A 470 6.33 7.89 -22.25
N ASN A 471 6.95 8.93 -21.68
CA ASN A 471 8.34 9.29 -21.95
C ASN A 471 9.35 8.26 -21.43
N ASN A 472 8.99 7.47 -20.41
CA ASN A 472 9.91 6.59 -19.72
C ASN A 472 9.64 5.09 -19.91
N ARG A 473 8.52 4.68 -20.53
CA ARG A 473 8.18 3.25 -20.71
C ARG A 473 9.27 2.45 -21.44
N GLN A 474 10.01 3.10 -22.35
CA GLN A 474 11.13 2.49 -23.06
C GLN A 474 12.27 2.06 -22.12
N LEU A 475 12.44 2.71 -20.96
CA LEU A 475 13.43 2.28 -19.96
C LEU A 475 13.08 0.90 -19.38
N LEU A 476 11.78 0.63 -19.17
CA LEU A 476 11.31 -0.69 -18.74
C LEU A 476 11.45 -1.71 -19.87
N TYR A 477 11.06 -1.38 -21.10
CA TYR A 477 11.13 -2.32 -22.22
C TYR A 477 12.57 -2.70 -22.56
N LYS A 478 13.50 -1.73 -22.55
CA LYS A 478 14.95 -1.97 -22.66
C LYS A 478 15.45 -2.97 -21.61
N TRP A 479 15.03 -2.82 -20.35
CA TRP A 479 15.37 -3.78 -19.29
C TRP A 479 14.79 -5.18 -19.55
N LEU A 480 13.50 -5.26 -19.85
CA LEU A 480 12.82 -6.53 -20.10
C LEU A 480 13.43 -7.24 -21.33
N HIS A 481 13.74 -6.51 -22.40
CA HIS A 481 14.42 -7.04 -23.57
C HIS A 481 15.82 -7.56 -23.25
N ALA A 482 16.64 -6.75 -22.55
CA ALA A 482 18.01 -7.13 -22.21
C ALA A 482 18.05 -8.41 -21.38
N VAL A 483 17.15 -8.57 -20.41
CA VAL A 483 17.04 -9.81 -19.62
C VAL A 483 16.49 -10.95 -20.48
N SER A 484 15.46 -10.70 -21.29
CA SER A 484 14.81 -11.75 -22.08
C SER A 484 15.69 -12.35 -23.15
N LYS A 485 16.43 -11.50 -23.86
CA LYS A 485 17.35 -11.90 -24.91
C LYS A 485 18.61 -12.58 -24.37
N ASN A 486 19.18 -12.07 -23.29
CA ASN A 486 20.49 -12.53 -22.83
C ASN A 486 20.41 -13.60 -21.73
N CYS A 487 19.33 -13.65 -20.97
CA CYS A 487 19.13 -14.56 -19.84
C CYS A 487 17.86 -15.41 -19.99
N PRO A 488 17.73 -16.22 -21.07
CA PRO A 488 16.54 -17.05 -21.28
C PRO A 488 16.29 -17.99 -20.10
N GLU A 489 17.33 -18.49 -19.42
CA GLU A 489 17.19 -19.34 -18.23
C GLU A 489 16.51 -18.64 -17.04
N VAL A 490 16.64 -17.32 -16.95
CA VAL A 490 15.93 -16.51 -15.95
C VAL A 490 14.50 -16.32 -16.40
N MET A 491 14.29 -16.00 -17.67
CA MET A 491 12.94 -15.82 -18.22
C MET A 491 12.11 -17.08 -18.20
N ASP A 492 12.69 -18.26 -18.39
CA ASP A 492 11.96 -19.53 -18.32
C ASP A 492 11.38 -19.78 -16.91
N GLN A 493 12.10 -19.36 -15.87
CA GLN A 493 11.59 -19.41 -14.50
C GLN A 493 10.41 -18.45 -14.31
N PHE A 494 10.51 -17.22 -14.81
CA PHE A 494 9.43 -16.24 -14.75
C PHE A 494 8.23 -16.63 -15.61
N ARG A 495 8.45 -17.21 -16.79
CA ARG A 495 7.43 -17.77 -17.68
C ARG A 495 6.65 -18.87 -16.96
N LYS A 496 7.36 -19.83 -16.36
CA LYS A 496 6.74 -20.89 -15.57
C LYS A 496 5.90 -20.31 -14.42
N TRP A 497 6.48 -19.42 -13.62
CA TRP A 497 5.78 -18.79 -12.51
C TRP A 497 4.54 -18.00 -12.98
N ALA A 498 4.65 -17.24 -14.06
CA ALA A 498 3.54 -16.45 -14.61
C ALA A 498 2.40 -17.37 -15.04
N LYS A 499 2.68 -18.43 -15.80
CA LYS A 499 1.68 -19.42 -16.22
C LYS A 499 1.03 -20.13 -15.03
N ASP A 500 1.84 -20.62 -14.08
CA ASP A 500 1.33 -21.27 -12.87
C ASP A 500 0.46 -20.29 -12.04
N SER A 501 0.82 -19.01 -12.00
CA SER A 501 0.05 -17.95 -11.34
C SER A 501 -1.27 -17.67 -12.06
N LEU A 502 -1.26 -17.59 -13.39
CA LEU A 502 -2.44 -17.30 -14.22
C LEU A 502 -3.53 -18.38 -14.09
N VAL A 503 -3.16 -19.62 -13.78
CA VAL A 503 -4.11 -20.69 -13.42
C VAL A 503 -5.04 -20.29 -12.26
N ALA A 504 -4.56 -19.45 -11.33
CA ALA A 504 -5.37 -18.99 -10.18
C ALA A 504 -6.58 -18.14 -10.59
N PHE A 505 -6.56 -17.55 -11.79
CA PHE A 505 -7.61 -16.70 -12.32
C PHE A 505 -8.59 -17.47 -13.21
N HIS A 506 -8.46 -18.79 -13.36
CA HIS A 506 -9.46 -19.55 -14.09
C HIS A 506 -10.79 -19.56 -13.35
N LYS A 507 -11.87 -19.22 -14.05
CA LYS A 507 -13.23 -19.43 -13.53
C LYS A 507 -13.45 -20.91 -13.21
N GLN A 508 -13.81 -21.18 -11.96
CA GLN A 508 -14.15 -22.53 -11.50
C GLN A 508 -15.47 -22.97 -12.14
N LYS A 509 -15.57 -24.25 -12.53
CA LYS A 509 -16.79 -24.86 -13.10
C LYS A 509 -17.44 -25.80 -12.08
N ASN A 510 -18.76 -26.00 -12.19
CA ASN A 510 -19.57 -27.02 -11.49
C ASN A 510 -19.53 -26.99 -9.95
N GLY A 511 -20.50 -26.33 -9.30
CA GLY A 511 -20.72 -26.42 -7.84
C GLY A 511 -19.73 -25.64 -6.96
N ASP A 512 -18.61 -25.19 -7.54
CA ASP A 512 -17.54 -24.49 -6.84
C ASP A 512 -17.38 -23.01 -7.25
N SER A 513 -18.27 -22.50 -8.10
CA SER A 513 -18.25 -21.10 -8.57
C SER A 513 -18.50 -20.11 -7.43
N ILE A 514 -18.05 -18.86 -7.59
CA ILE A 514 -18.28 -17.83 -6.56
C ILE A 514 -19.76 -17.48 -6.47
N GLU A 515 -20.48 -17.56 -7.59
CA GLU A 515 -21.90 -17.29 -7.70
C GLU A 515 -22.73 -18.29 -6.88
N GLU A 516 -22.47 -19.59 -7.04
CA GLU A 516 -23.14 -20.64 -6.26
C GLU A 516 -22.83 -20.52 -4.77
N ARG A 517 -21.57 -20.23 -4.40
CA ARG A 517 -21.16 -20.08 -2.99
C ARG A 517 -21.81 -18.87 -2.32
N LEU A 518 -21.83 -17.72 -3.00
CA LEU A 518 -22.49 -16.52 -2.48
C LEU A 518 -24.00 -16.70 -2.41
N GLY A 519 -24.62 -17.36 -3.40
CA GLY A 519 -26.01 -17.78 -3.32
C GLY A 519 -26.27 -18.69 -2.10
N GLY A 520 -25.36 -19.64 -1.83
CA GLY A 520 -25.40 -20.49 -0.64
C GLY A 520 -25.30 -19.72 0.68
N ILE A 521 -24.38 -18.75 0.78
CA ILE A 521 -24.25 -17.87 1.96
C ILE A 521 -25.51 -17.02 2.15
N PHE A 522 -26.02 -16.42 1.07
CA PHE A 522 -27.22 -15.61 1.11
C PHE A 522 -28.42 -16.46 1.55
N ASN A 523 -28.51 -17.71 1.09
CA ASN A 523 -29.58 -18.62 1.46
C ASN A 523 -29.62 -18.97 2.96
N GLN A 524 -28.50 -18.88 3.67
CA GLN A 524 -28.42 -19.09 5.12
C GLN A 524 -28.96 -17.91 5.94
N VAL A 525 -29.17 -16.74 5.31
CA VAL A 525 -29.76 -15.58 5.98
C VAL A 525 -31.26 -15.83 6.20
N PRO A 526 -31.85 -15.53 7.38
CA PRO A 526 -33.29 -15.66 7.60
C PRO A 526 -34.10 -14.84 6.58
N GLU A 527 -35.22 -15.40 6.08
CA GLU A 527 -36.06 -14.77 5.03
C GLU A 527 -36.48 -13.34 5.38
N GLU A 528 -36.85 -13.09 6.64
CA GLU A 528 -37.20 -11.76 7.15
C GLU A 528 -36.08 -10.73 6.95
N LYS A 529 -34.82 -11.16 7.00
CA LYS A 529 -33.66 -10.28 6.79
C LYS A 529 -33.29 -10.19 5.32
N LYS A 530 -33.49 -11.24 4.52
CA LYS A 530 -33.19 -11.21 3.07
C LYS A 530 -33.93 -10.08 2.36
N ALA A 531 -35.22 -9.91 2.64
CA ALA A 531 -36.04 -8.84 2.05
C ALA A 531 -35.50 -7.43 2.36
N ALA A 532 -34.88 -7.24 3.54
CA ALA A 532 -34.28 -5.96 3.91
C ALA A 532 -32.86 -5.75 3.32
N LEU A 533 -32.16 -6.84 2.96
CA LEU A 533 -30.81 -6.77 2.39
C LEU A 533 -30.81 -6.58 0.88
N LEU A 534 -31.79 -7.14 0.16
CA LEU A 534 -31.86 -7.04 -1.31
C LEU A 534 -31.83 -5.59 -1.83
N PRO A 535 -32.63 -4.64 -1.29
CA PRO A 535 -32.56 -3.25 -1.75
C PRO A 535 -31.19 -2.59 -1.53
N ILE A 536 -30.45 -3.00 -0.50
CA ILE A 536 -29.09 -2.49 -0.24
C ILE A 536 -28.10 -3.05 -1.27
N ILE A 537 -28.26 -4.33 -1.62
CA ILE A 537 -27.43 -4.99 -2.64
C ILE A 537 -27.71 -4.40 -4.02
N ASP A 538 -28.98 -4.17 -4.36
CA ASP A 538 -29.39 -3.54 -5.62
C ASP A 538 -28.87 -2.10 -5.72
N ALA A 539 -29.02 -1.30 -4.65
CA ALA A 539 -28.47 0.05 -4.60
C ALA A 539 -26.94 0.06 -4.77
N HIS A 540 -26.24 -0.96 -4.24
CA HIS A 540 -24.79 -1.10 -4.45
C HIS A 540 -24.44 -1.52 -5.87
N ALA A 541 -25.28 -2.33 -6.53
CA ALA A 541 -25.11 -2.67 -7.94
C ALA A 541 -25.25 -1.43 -8.84
N ASP A 542 -26.27 -0.61 -8.60
CA ASP A 542 -26.48 0.67 -9.30
C ASP A 542 -25.33 1.64 -9.06
N TYR A 543 -24.87 1.74 -7.81
CA TYR A 543 -23.70 2.52 -7.44
C TYR A 543 -22.46 2.10 -8.24
N LEU A 544 -22.15 0.79 -8.31
CA LEU A 544 -21.00 0.30 -9.07
C LEU A 544 -21.11 0.60 -10.58
N LYS A 545 -22.31 0.53 -11.15
CA LYS A 545 -22.55 0.90 -12.55
C LYS A 545 -22.22 2.37 -12.80
N GLU A 546 -22.67 3.24 -11.90
CA GLU A 546 -22.37 4.67 -11.99
C GLU A 546 -20.87 4.96 -11.84
N LEU A 547 -20.19 4.28 -10.90
CA LEU A 547 -18.74 4.42 -10.75
C LEU A 547 -17.96 4.00 -12.00
N ASN A 548 -18.41 2.93 -12.69
CA ASN A 548 -17.81 2.50 -13.95
C ASN A 548 -18.00 3.53 -15.06
N ASN A 549 -19.18 4.16 -15.15
CA ASN A 549 -19.45 5.24 -16.10
C ASN A 549 -18.54 6.45 -15.85
N ILE A 550 -18.42 6.88 -14.59
CA ILE A 550 -17.52 7.97 -14.19
C ILE A 550 -16.07 7.64 -14.54
N SER A 551 -15.62 6.42 -14.21
CA SER A 551 -14.27 5.94 -14.54
C SER A 551 -14.00 6.01 -16.04
N ARG A 552 -14.92 5.50 -16.87
CA ARG A 552 -14.81 5.54 -18.34
C ARG A 552 -14.80 6.98 -18.87
N SER A 553 -15.66 7.85 -18.34
CA SER A 553 -15.69 9.26 -18.75
C SER A 553 -14.38 9.98 -18.42
N ARG A 554 -13.82 9.77 -17.21
CA ARG A 554 -12.54 10.36 -16.82
C ARG A 554 -11.39 9.85 -17.69
N MET A 555 -11.41 8.58 -18.05
CA MET A 555 -10.45 8.02 -19.01
C MET A 555 -10.54 8.74 -20.35
N GLN A 556 -11.75 8.89 -20.89
CA GLN A 556 -11.97 9.54 -22.19
C GLN A 556 -11.44 10.98 -22.18
N THR A 557 -11.73 11.75 -21.12
CA THR A 557 -11.22 13.12 -20.97
C THR A 557 -9.69 13.20 -21.04
N ILE A 558 -8.98 12.29 -20.35
CA ILE A 558 -7.52 12.25 -20.39
C ILE A 558 -7.00 11.85 -21.77
N VAL A 559 -7.66 10.89 -22.41
CA VAL A 559 -7.30 10.40 -23.75
C VAL A 559 -7.49 11.48 -24.82
N ASP A 560 -8.56 12.27 -24.74
CA ASP A 560 -8.82 13.41 -25.63
C ASP A 560 -7.69 14.47 -25.59
N GLY A 561 -6.88 14.48 -24.52
CA GLY A 561 -5.64 15.27 -24.42
C GLY A 561 -5.83 16.78 -24.26
N ASN A 562 -7.07 17.25 -24.16
CA ASN A 562 -7.43 18.67 -24.09
C ASN A 562 -7.77 19.15 -22.68
N SER A 563 -7.42 18.37 -21.65
CA SER A 563 -7.76 18.61 -20.25
C SER A 563 -6.54 18.71 -19.34
N SER A 564 -6.77 19.30 -18.16
CA SER A 564 -5.86 19.33 -17.02
C SER A 564 -6.57 18.67 -15.84
N SER A 565 -6.72 17.35 -15.90
CA SER A 565 -7.57 16.59 -14.99
C SER A 565 -6.90 16.37 -13.64
N MET A 566 -7.62 16.68 -12.57
CA MET A 566 -7.19 16.38 -11.19
C MET A 566 -7.72 15.04 -10.66
N SER A 567 -8.40 14.28 -11.50
CA SER A 567 -8.88 12.93 -11.18
C SER A 567 -8.86 12.07 -12.43
N GLY A 568 -8.48 10.81 -12.29
CA GLY A 568 -8.38 9.86 -13.40
C GLY A 568 -9.34 8.68 -13.27
N PRO A 569 -9.23 7.70 -14.19
CA PRO A 569 -10.05 6.50 -14.16
C PRO A 569 -9.74 5.57 -12.99
N GLY A 570 -10.71 4.72 -12.67
CA GLY A 570 -10.58 3.60 -11.76
C GLY A 570 -11.54 3.66 -10.58
N VAL A 571 -12.43 2.66 -10.49
CA VAL A 571 -13.33 2.47 -9.34
C VAL A 571 -12.55 2.30 -8.03
N TYR A 572 -11.35 1.73 -8.09
CA TYR A 572 -10.48 1.54 -6.92
C TYR A 572 -10.14 2.85 -6.19
N LEU A 573 -10.02 3.97 -6.92
CA LEU A 573 -9.78 5.29 -6.31
C LEU A 573 -10.94 5.74 -5.46
N ILE A 574 -12.17 5.55 -5.96
CA ILE A 574 -13.38 5.98 -5.28
C ILE A 574 -13.56 5.15 -4.00
N ARG A 575 -13.27 3.85 -4.08
CA ARG A 575 -13.23 2.95 -2.91
C ARG A 575 -12.15 3.35 -1.92
N TRP A 576 -10.98 3.75 -2.41
CA TRP A 576 -9.91 4.23 -1.54
C TRP A 576 -10.32 5.50 -0.79
N HIS A 577 -10.95 6.46 -1.48
CA HIS A 577 -11.49 7.66 -0.84
C HIS A 577 -12.54 7.33 0.21
N SER A 578 -13.47 6.39 -0.05
CA SER A 578 -14.45 5.94 0.96
C SER A 578 -13.77 5.44 2.25
N LEU A 579 -12.72 4.62 2.12
CA LEU A 579 -11.95 4.11 3.26
C LEU A 579 -11.24 5.22 4.05
N LEU A 580 -10.74 6.25 3.35
CA LEU A 580 -10.16 7.43 4.00
C LEU A 580 -11.25 8.24 4.71
N ASP A 581 -12.36 8.50 4.03
CA ASP A 581 -13.45 9.35 4.50
C ASP A 581 -14.15 8.75 5.71
N GLU A 582 -14.28 7.42 5.79
CA GLU A 582 -14.88 6.71 6.94
C GLU A 582 -13.92 6.57 8.14
N THR A 583 -12.65 6.95 8.00
CA THR A 583 -11.68 6.83 9.10
C THR A 583 -12.10 7.70 10.29
N LEU A 584 -12.34 7.09 11.46
CA LEU A 584 -12.72 7.82 12.67
C LEU A 584 -11.60 8.77 13.15
N ILE A 585 -12.01 9.95 13.58
CA ILE A 585 -11.16 11.03 14.09
C ILE A 585 -11.72 11.57 15.40
N THR A 586 -10.85 11.82 16.38
CA THR A 586 -11.25 12.43 17.66
C THR A 586 -12.03 13.75 17.46
N PRO A 587 -13.04 14.07 18.29
CA PRO A 587 -13.72 15.36 18.30
C PRO A 587 -12.75 16.56 18.31
N ALA A 588 -13.15 17.66 17.67
CA ALA A 588 -12.35 18.89 17.57
C ALA A 588 -12.44 19.77 18.83
N THR A 589 -13.50 19.62 19.61
CA THR A 589 -13.79 20.33 20.87
C THR A 589 -13.73 19.35 22.05
N PRO A 590 -13.66 19.82 23.30
CA PRO A 590 -13.64 18.93 24.48
C PRO A 590 -14.74 17.86 24.49
N SER A 591 -15.96 18.26 24.13
CA SER A 591 -17.11 17.37 23.90
C SER A 591 -17.73 17.70 22.54
N GLY A 592 -18.02 16.69 21.73
CA GLY A 592 -18.54 16.87 20.38
C GLY A 592 -18.66 15.56 19.61
N SER A 593 -19.30 15.60 18.45
CA SER A 593 -19.46 14.40 17.59
C SER A 593 -18.11 13.85 17.14
N ILE A 594 -18.01 12.52 17.07
CA ILE A 594 -16.88 11.86 16.42
C ILE A 594 -16.79 12.34 14.97
N ARG A 595 -15.59 12.78 14.58
CA ARG A 595 -15.29 13.21 13.22
C ARG A 595 -14.86 12.01 12.39
N HIS A 596 -14.80 12.20 11.09
CA HIS A 596 -14.32 11.22 10.14
C HIS A 596 -13.24 11.84 9.24
N GLY A 597 -12.56 11.03 8.41
CA GLY A 597 -11.50 11.48 7.54
C GLY A 597 -11.94 12.61 6.61
N LYS A 598 -13.20 12.56 6.15
CA LYS A 598 -13.82 13.61 5.34
C LYS A 598 -13.90 14.98 6.03
N ASP A 599 -13.94 15.01 7.37
CA ASP A 599 -14.04 16.23 8.15
C ASP A 599 -12.65 16.86 8.42
N VAL A 600 -11.56 16.18 8.05
CA VAL A 600 -10.17 16.58 8.35
C VAL A 600 -9.25 16.54 7.15
N GLN A 601 -9.80 16.60 5.93
CA GLN A 601 -9.04 16.40 4.69
C GLN A 601 -7.91 17.43 4.49
N GLY A 602 -8.01 18.65 5.02
CA GLY A 602 -6.93 19.66 5.07
C GLY A 602 -6.05 19.64 6.31
N ALA A 603 -6.40 18.87 7.34
CA ALA A 603 -5.64 18.82 8.60
C ALA A 603 -4.40 17.94 8.45
N MET A 604 -3.22 18.54 8.43
CA MET A 604 -1.95 17.83 8.55
C MET A 604 -1.44 17.87 9.99
N THR A 605 -0.79 16.79 10.45
CA THR A 605 -0.06 16.81 11.72
C THR A 605 0.98 17.94 11.69
N HIS A 606 0.79 18.97 12.52
CA HIS A 606 1.71 20.10 12.61
C HIS A 606 3.13 19.61 12.92
N GLY A 607 4.12 20.09 12.15
CA GLY A 607 5.51 19.59 12.16
C GLY A 607 5.87 18.71 10.95
N LYS A 608 4.90 18.26 10.15
CA LYS A 608 5.15 17.72 8.80
C LYS A 608 5.22 18.79 7.72
N ARG A 609 5.58 20.04 8.06
CA ARG A 609 5.65 21.11 7.06
C ARG A 609 6.66 20.71 5.97
N THR A 610 6.12 20.42 4.80
CA THR A 610 6.86 20.45 3.55
C THR A 610 7.19 21.91 3.25
N SER A 611 8.14 22.19 2.37
CA SER A 611 8.46 23.55 1.93
C SER A 611 7.35 24.17 1.06
N ILE A 612 6.11 23.75 1.27
CA ILE A 612 4.93 24.06 0.48
C ILE A 612 4.25 25.23 1.15
N SER A 613 3.94 26.25 0.38
CA SER A 613 3.22 27.42 0.89
C SER A 613 1.85 27.01 1.42
N SER A 614 1.31 27.78 2.37
CA SER A 614 -0.09 27.66 2.82
C SER A 614 -1.04 27.54 1.63
N ASP A 615 -0.81 28.38 0.62
CA ASP A 615 -1.66 28.55 -0.56
C ASP A 615 -1.71 27.26 -1.40
N THR A 616 -0.58 26.58 -1.59
CA THR A 616 -0.56 25.31 -2.33
C THR A 616 -1.31 24.19 -1.57
N GLY A 617 -1.26 24.21 -0.22
CA GLY A 617 -2.02 23.27 0.60
C GLY A 617 -3.54 23.46 0.47
N GLU A 618 -3.99 24.71 0.45
CA GLU A 618 -5.40 25.07 0.24
C GLU A 618 -5.88 24.68 -1.17
N VAL A 619 -5.04 24.84 -2.19
CA VAL A 619 -5.37 24.42 -3.56
C VAL A 619 -5.54 22.90 -3.65
N ILE A 620 -4.67 22.10 -3.02
CA ILE A 620 -4.81 20.63 -2.97
C ILE A 620 -6.13 20.23 -2.30
N GLU A 621 -6.50 20.89 -1.20
CA GLU A 621 -7.75 20.63 -0.50
C GLU A 621 -8.97 20.96 -1.36
N LYS A 622 -8.96 22.12 -2.03
CA LYS A 622 -10.03 22.54 -2.94
C LYS A 622 -10.20 21.56 -4.10
N VAL A 623 -9.09 21.15 -4.72
CA VAL A 623 -9.09 20.16 -5.80
C VAL A 623 -9.69 18.83 -5.34
N ARG A 624 -9.32 18.36 -4.15
CA ARG A 624 -9.86 17.12 -3.58
C ARG A 624 -11.35 17.25 -3.30
N SER A 625 -11.78 18.34 -2.68
CA SER A 625 -13.19 18.61 -2.38
C SER A 625 -14.05 18.63 -3.66
N LEU A 626 -13.58 19.29 -4.72
CA LEU A 626 -14.26 19.29 -6.03
C LEU A 626 -14.32 17.90 -6.65
N THR A 627 -13.22 17.14 -6.56
CA THR A 627 -13.17 15.77 -7.09
C THR A 627 -14.13 14.84 -6.36
N LEU A 628 -14.26 14.99 -5.04
CA LEU A 628 -15.08 14.13 -4.19
C LEU A 628 -16.56 14.49 -4.21
N SER A 629 -16.90 15.78 -4.18
CA SER A 629 -18.30 16.24 -4.24
C SER A 629 -19.00 15.87 -5.55
N SER A 630 -18.24 15.56 -6.60
CA SER A 630 -18.78 15.05 -7.87
C SER A 630 -19.16 13.56 -7.85
N LEU A 631 -18.85 12.82 -6.79
CA LEU A 631 -19.07 11.38 -6.71
C LEU A 631 -20.43 11.05 -6.08
N PRO A 632 -21.12 9.99 -6.53
CA PRO A 632 -22.34 9.53 -5.88
C PRO A 632 -22.05 9.05 -4.45
N GLU A 633 -23.00 9.25 -3.53
CA GLU A 633 -22.87 8.74 -2.17
C GLU A 633 -22.96 7.20 -2.14
N PRO A 634 -22.07 6.49 -1.44
CA PRO A 634 -22.14 5.05 -1.33
C PRO A 634 -23.34 4.61 -0.45
N PRO A 635 -24.03 3.51 -0.80
CA PRO A 635 -25.08 2.96 0.05
C PRO A 635 -24.51 2.40 1.36
N ASP A 636 -25.31 2.43 2.43
CA ASP A 636 -24.92 1.83 3.72
C ASP A 636 -24.98 0.29 3.67
N VAL A 637 -23.84 -0.32 3.42
CA VAL A 637 -23.69 -1.79 3.31
C VAL A 637 -23.42 -2.47 4.67
N ARG A 638 -23.41 -1.75 5.79
CA ARG A 638 -23.16 -2.34 7.13
C ARG A 638 -24.13 -3.48 7.48
N PRO A 639 -25.44 -3.41 7.15
CA PRO A 639 -26.35 -4.54 7.38
C PRO A 639 -25.94 -5.81 6.62
N VAL A 640 -25.48 -5.67 5.37
CA VAL A 640 -24.98 -6.77 4.52
C VAL A 640 -23.74 -7.41 5.14
N ILE A 641 -22.77 -6.59 5.54
CA ILE A 641 -21.54 -7.03 6.22
C ILE A 641 -21.87 -7.79 7.51
N LYS A 642 -22.74 -7.22 8.36
CA LYS A 642 -23.16 -7.84 9.63
C LYS A 642 -23.81 -9.22 9.43
N ALA A 643 -24.55 -9.40 8.34
CA ALA A 643 -25.21 -10.66 8.04
C ALA A 643 -24.26 -11.71 7.45
N MET A 644 -23.33 -11.32 6.57
CA MET A 644 -22.65 -12.28 5.67
C MET A 644 -21.13 -12.31 5.74
N ALA A 645 -20.46 -11.35 6.40
CA ALA A 645 -18.99 -11.31 6.42
C ALA A 645 -18.36 -12.53 7.11
N ARG A 646 -18.96 -13.06 8.17
CA ARG A 646 -18.44 -14.24 8.88
C ARG A 646 -18.54 -15.53 8.04
N PRO A 647 -19.71 -15.90 7.47
CA PRO A 647 -19.79 -17.01 6.53
C PRO A 647 -18.85 -16.85 5.33
N PHE A 648 -18.71 -15.63 4.80
CA PHE A 648 -17.78 -15.33 3.71
C PHE A 648 -16.32 -15.59 4.09
N LYS A 649 -15.87 -15.15 5.27
CA LYS A 649 -14.54 -15.50 5.79
C LYS A 649 -14.35 -17.02 5.89
N GLN A 650 -15.34 -17.74 6.40
CA GLN A 650 -15.26 -19.20 6.53
C GLN A 650 -15.13 -19.89 5.17
N MET A 651 -15.84 -19.39 4.15
CA MET A 651 -15.70 -19.85 2.77
C MET A 651 -14.27 -19.65 2.26
N ILE A 652 -13.64 -18.50 2.51
CA ILE A 652 -12.25 -18.23 2.10
C ILE A 652 -11.28 -19.17 2.83
N ILE A 653 -11.43 -19.36 4.15
CA ILE A 653 -10.59 -20.30 4.92
C ILE A 653 -10.65 -21.71 4.33
N GLY A 654 -11.85 -22.19 3.99
CA GLY A 654 -12.04 -23.50 3.36
C GLY A 654 -11.34 -23.67 2.01
N ARG A 655 -11.09 -22.58 1.27
CA ARG A 655 -10.30 -22.58 0.03
C ARG A 655 -8.78 -22.50 0.29
N ALA A 656 -8.37 -21.89 1.41
CA ALA A 656 -6.96 -21.65 1.74
C ALA A 656 -6.26 -22.86 2.39
N THR A 657 -7.01 -23.79 2.99
CA THR A 657 -6.45 -25.06 3.50
C THR A 657 -6.03 -25.98 2.35
N PRO A 658 -4.74 -26.31 2.19
CA PRO A 658 -4.33 -27.33 1.24
C PRO A 658 -4.98 -28.66 1.62
N SER A 659 -5.65 -29.32 0.68
CA SER A 659 -6.07 -30.70 0.87
C SER A 659 -4.80 -31.56 1.09
N PRO A 660 -4.72 -32.40 2.12
CA PRO A 660 -3.56 -33.27 2.36
C PRO A 660 -3.25 -34.22 1.19
N ASN A 661 -4.18 -34.39 0.26
CA ASN A 661 -4.10 -35.33 -0.85
C ASN A 661 -3.99 -34.66 -2.24
N GLY A 662 -3.68 -33.36 -2.31
CA GLY A 662 -3.44 -32.67 -3.58
C GLY A 662 -1.94 -32.66 -3.91
N ASN A 663 -1.49 -33.63 -4.71
CA ASN A 663 -0.13 -33.80 -5.28
C ASN A 663 0.73 -32.53 -5.45
N GLY A 664 1.31 -32.05 -4.35
CA GLY A 664 2.37 -31.04 -4.30
C GLY A 664 3.62 -31.54 -3.58
N GLN A 665 3.65 -32.82 -3.21
CA GLN A 665 4.87 -33.55 -2.88
C GLN A 665 5.37 -34.25 -4.15
N ALA A 666 5.99 -33.49 -5.03
CA ALA A 666 6.92 -34.04 -6.00
C ALA A 666 8.29 -33.43 -5.68
N GLU A 667 9.08 -34.21 -4.94
CA GLU A 667 10.54 -34.25 -4.93
C GLU A 667 11.29 -32.90 -4.84
N LEU A 668 11.59 -32.51 -3.59
CA LEU A 668 12.86 -31.88 -3.24
C LEU A 668 13.53 -32.77 -2.19
N GLN A 669 14.19 -33.83 -2.67
CA GLN A 669 15.43 -34.34 -2.07
C GLN A 669 16.60 -33.84 -2.90
#